data_AF-A0AAW7YEJ0-F1
#
_entry.id   AF-A0AAW7YEJ0-F1
#
_cell.length_a   1.000
_cell.length_b   1.000
_cell.length_c   1.000
_cell.angle_alpha   90.00
_cell.angle_beta   90.00
_cell.angle_gamma   90.00
#
_symmetry.space_group_name_H-M   'P 1'
#
loop_
_entity.id
_entity.type
_entity.pdbx_description
1 polymer ?
#
loop_
_entity_poly.entity_id
_entity_poly.type
_entity_poly.pdbx_seq_one_letter_code
_entity_poly.pdbx_strand_id
1 'polypeptide(L)'
;MMKNSWAALLVGVCSLSLSACNNGSELTQQYSDTNAFTLISPAMEDGGKLPVTYTCDGESVHPPFSWSGAPETTQSYTLIMHHNAPDGVHWYWTMYNINGDATQINSGETLGLLGSNSVNDINEYAPPCSKGPGVKNYTYTLYALSEPVTFPERSVSNEHEKVDRETLLAAMKDITLDSAQMTVSYERDNQRAKGERGANKRSNGGMKKGVEKRPKPAPFIQPDLTKHIDSARCTTIQQSVSDAGFDKNVDVICDETYAYIASSTYPDHEMMTGITGTNEQIPVPAQGYAAPIKLEPKKADTLTTIDAAVGVAVNGVPIYDYSSQGELDVSQYDAKHDTLVLGQLDNCGGHSGRGDDYHYHVSPTCMIETMKNKDDDSIIGWAYDGYPLYGDKNPDGSEISKGDLDVCNGQADDTFGYRYQTSVTPPYIIQCLVGEVDTAKLPRVAPLSGDTQGIRADLRPPAGGVENLTHTVSKDGSRTMRYSYQGEEYFTTYTPSKQGDSCYDFKQKTISNGGKVEEGTFCRNSDQAKAEPAKNLATEQEGRPKSEPKRKQNVLTPLVTVNATNPNISGEHHFKLEAWADNWFAAYVGENLLIEDSVSITTERSFNAERVIFSEDYPIQLNLIIKDFKQNDSGLEYIGARNQQMGDGGFIMQVTDIDTNEVVSVTDSSWKCEVLHRAPLNKLCEQESNPVAGEGYCTFMSKEAPNNWLKTDFDDSSWDNATEHNTASVGPKDGYNEITWDENAQIIWGDDLETVNTLICRATIEQPESQQ
;
A
#
# COMPACT_ATOMS: atom_id res chain seq x y z
N MET A 1 7.75 -3.74 72.08
CA MET A 1 8.87 -3.96 73.02
C MET A 1 8.98 -5.46 73.31
N MET A 2 10.16 -6.05 73.03
CA MET A 2 10.67 -7.39 73.48
C MET A 2 9.90 -8.65 73.05
N LYS A 3 10.49 -9.82 72.75
CA LYS A 3 11.79 -10.32 72.22
C LYS A 3 11.67 -11.86 72.21
N ASN A 4 12.23 -12.52 71.19
CA ASN A 4 12.90 -13.83 71.16
C ASN A 4 12.16 -15.19 71.33
N SER A 5 12.11 -15.91 70.20
CA SER A 5 12.81 -17.17 69.85
C SER A 5 12.91 -18.36 70.82
N TRP A 6 12.56 -19.55 70.30
CA TRP A 6 13.06 -20.88 70.72
C TRP A 6 13.55 -21.70 69.52
N ALA A 7 14.63 -22.44 69.73
CA ALA A 7 15.31 -23.34 68.79
C ALA A 7 15.19 -24.80 69.29
N ALA A 8 15.21 -25.78 68.38
CA ALA A 8 15.68 -27.15 68.68
C ALA A 8 16.07 -27.93 67.40
N LEU A 9 17.31 -28.41 67.40
CA LEU A 9 17.96 -29.36 66.49
C LEU A 9 17.46 -30.80 66.71
N LEU A 10 17.59 -31.66 65.68
CA LEU A 10 17.95 -33.07 65.86
C LEU A 10 18.74 -33.61 64.65
N VAL A 11 19.89 -34.21 64.96
CA VAL A 11 20.92 -34.78 64.08
C VAL A 11 20.84 -36.31 64.17
N GLY A 12 21.05 -37.00 63.04
CA GLY A 12 21.30 -38.45 62.98
C GLY A 12 22.37 -38.77 61.92
N VAL A 13 23.40 -39.52 62.31
CA VAL A 13 24.69 -39.76 61.62
C VAL A 13 24.89 -41.26 61.32
N CYS A 14 25.83 -41.54 60.38
CA CYS A 14 26.56 -42.79 60.06
C CYS A 14 25.99 -43.66 58.92
N SER A 15 26.76 -44.23 57.99
CA SER A 15 28.22 -44.48 57.92
C SER A 15 28.68 -44.88 56.49
N LEU A 16 29.96 -44.60 56.19
CA LEU A 16 30.70 -44.86 54.94
C LEU A 16 31.16 -46.32 54.73
N SER A 17 31.40 -46.68 53.47
CA SER A 17 32.49 -47.59 53.06
C SER A 17 33.10 -47.16 51.71
N LEU A 18 34.43 -47.25 51.61
CA LEU A 18 35.33 -46.71 50.58
C LEU A 18 36.19 -47.85 49.99
N SER A 19 36.50 -47.78 48.68
CA SER A 19 37.67 -48.39 48.00
C SER A 19 37.81 -47.69 46.63
N ALA A 20 38.75 -46.74 46.44
CA ALA A 20 40.16 -46.89 46.00
C ALA A 20 40.28 -47.31 44.50
N CYS A 21 40.99 -46.68 43.55
CA CYS A 21 41.94 -45.56 43.47
C CYS A 21 42.00 -45.10 41.99
N ASN A 22 42.11 -43.80 41.69
CA ASN A 22 43.29 -43.27 40.99
C ASN A 22 43.31 -41.72 40.96
N ASN A 23 44.50 -41.18 41.26
CA ASN A 23 45.00 -39.81 41.07
C ASN A 23 44.33 -38.65 41.84
N GLY A 24 44.95 -38.31 42.96
CA GLY A 24 44.89 -36.96 43.51
C GLY A 24 45.73 -36.00 42.66
N SER A 25 45.06 -35.06 42.02
CA SER A 25 45.57 -33.72 41.77
C SER A 25 44.62 -32.74 42.45
N GLU A 26 45.21 -31.78 43.16
CA GLU A 26 44.62 -30.60 43.81
C GLU A 26 43.16 -30.30 43.44
N LEU A 27 42.26 -30.29 44.43
CA LEU A 27 41.08 -29.43 44.35
C LEU A 27 41.54 -27.99 44.61
N THR A 28 42.17 -27.39 43.61
CA THR A 28 41.93 -25.96 43.35
C THR A 28 40.43 -25.82 43.17
N GLN A 29 39.80 -25.25 44.20
CA GLN A 29 38.45 -24.75 44.14
C GLN A 29 38.41 -23.70 43.03
N GLN A 30 38.07 -24.11 41.81
CA GLN A 30 37.70 -23.17 40.76
C GLN A 30 36.41 -22.50 41.25
N TYR A 31 36.54 -21.24 41.65
CA TYR A 31 35.42 -20.30 41.61
C TYR A 31 34.90 -20.30 40.17
N SER A 32 33.75 -20.93 39.94
CA SER A 32 32.93 -20.59 38.79
C SER A 32 32.18 -19.30 39.15
N ASP A 33 32.69 -18.18 38.66
CA ASP A 33 31.96 -16.91 38.62
C ASP A 33 30.55 -17.15 38.10
N THR A 34 29.53 -16.83 38.89
CA THR A 34 28.13 -17.02 38.50
C THR A 34 27.34 -15.74 38.71
N ASN A 35 27.65 -14.76 37.86
CA ASN A 35 26.73 -13.76 37.32
C ASN A 35 27.24 -13.44 35.91
N ALA A 36 27.12 -14.38 34.98
CA ALA A 36 27.55 -14.16 33.60
C ALA A 36 26.64 -13.11 32.93
N PHE A 37 27.24 -12.14 32.24
CA PHE A 37 26.47 -11.16 31.47
C PHE A 37 25.81 -11.86 30.27
N THR A 38 24.50 -11.69 30.13
CA THR A 38 23.66 -12.41 29.16
C THR A 38 22.78 -11.46 28.38
N LEU A 39 22.58 -11.78 27.09
CA LEU A 39 21.65 -11.11 26.18
C LEU A 39 20.69 -12.17 25.63
N ILE A 40 19.39 -11.93 25.76
CA ILE A 40 18.33 -12.80 25.26
C ILE A 40 17.27 -11.99 24.51
N SER A 41 16.48 -12.64 23.66
CA SER A 41 15.31 -12.03 23.01
C SER A 41 14.07 -12.88 23.29
N PRO A 42 12.90 -12.29 23.60
CA PRO A 42 11.66 -13.05 23.69
C PRO A 42 11.14 -13.50 22.31
N ALA A 43 11.68 -12.97 21.22
CA ALA A 43 11.21 -13.25 19.86
C ALA A 43 12.04 -14.33 19.14
N MET A 44 13.20 -14.71 19.67
CA MET A 44 14.14 -15.62 19.02
C MET A 44 15.13 -16.23 20.03
N GLU A 45 15.66 -17.41 19.70
CA GLU A 45 16.66 -18.13 20.50
C GLU A 45 18.07 -17.96 19.90
N ASP A 46 19.12 -18.04 20.72
CA ASP A 46 20.51 -18.02 20.24
C ASP A 46 20.81 -19.26 19.36
N GLY A 47 21.42 -19.03 18.20
CA GLY A 47 21.56 -19.99 17.11
C GLY A 47 20.28 -20.23 16.29
N GLY A 48 19.17 -19.58 16.64
CA GLY A 48 17.87 -19.72 16.00
C GLY A 48 17.74 -18.96 14.68
N LYS A 49 16.50 -18.84 14.19
CA LYS A 49 16.19 -18.04 12.99
C LYS A 49 15.78 -16.62 13.38
N LEU A 50 16.22 -15.62 12.61
CA LEU A 50 15.68 -14.26 12.71
C LEU A 50 14.24 -14.25 12.16
N PRO A 51 13.23 -13.86 12.96
CA PRO A 51 11.86 -13.74 12.48
C PRO A 51 11.72 -12.72 11.35
N VAL A 52 10.87 -13.04 10.36
CA VAL A 52 10.60 -12.19 9.18
C VAL A 52 10.12 -10.78 9.57
N THR A 53 9.42 -10.64 10.68
CA THR A 53 9.00 -9.34 11.23
C THR A 53 10.15 -8.34 11.33
N TYR A 54 11.37 -8.80 11.65
CA TYR A 54 12.54 -7.94 11.85
C TYR A 54 13.43 -7.85 10.61
N THR A 55 12.99 -8.40 9.47
CA THR A 55 13.67 -8.32 8.18
C THR A 55 12.89 -7.42 7.23
N CYS A 56 13.47 -7.11 6.07
CA CYS A 56 12.79 -6.24 5.08
C CYS A 56 11.51 -6.87 4.49
N ASP A 57 11.34 -8.18 4.69
CA ASP A 57 10.16 -8.92 4.25
C ASP A 57 9.01 -8.86 5.30
N GLY A 58 9.20 -8.13 6.41
CA GLY A 58 8.21 -7.92 7.47
C GLY A 58 8.10 -6.45 7.90
N GLU A 59 7.83 -6.21 9.17
CA GLU A 59 7.57 -4.87 9.73
C GLU A 59 8.80 -3.96 9.77
N SER A 60 9.99 -4.49 9.46
CA SER A 60 11.24 -3.72 9.35
C SER A 60 11.68 -3.01 10.64
N VAL A 61 11.17 -3.46 11.79
CA VAL A 61 11.58 -3.01 13.13
C VAL A 61 12.69 -3.88 13.70
N HIS A 62 13.47 -3.41 14.68
CA HIS A 62 14.48 -4.24 15.35
C HIS A 62 13.84 -5.20 16.37
N PRO A 63 14.46 -6.36 16.66
CA PRO A 63 13.94 -7.28 17.67
C PRO A 63 13.95 -6.69 19.08
N PRO A 64 13.04 -7.13 19.97
CA PRO A 64 13.12 -6.85 21.39
C PRO A 64 14.27 -7.65 22.03
N PHE A 65 14.94 -7.07 23.02
CA PHE A 65 16.01 -7.73 23.78
C PHE A 65 15.88 -7.49 25.28
N SER A 66 16.41 -8.41 26.07
CA SER A 66 16.56 -8.29 27.51
C SER A 66 17.94 -8.80 27.92
N TRP A 67 18.54 -8.17 28.93
CA TRP A 67 19.87 -8.56 29.40
C TRP A 67 19.96 -8.54 30.91
N SER A 68 20.87 -9.35 31.44
CA SER A 68 21.08 -9.50 32.88
C SER A 68 22.52 -9.90 33.20
N GLY A 69 22.96 -9.64 34.43
CA GLY A 69 24.32 -10.01 34.87
C GLY A 69 25.40 -9.03 34.40
N ALA A 70 25.06 -7.79 34.06
CA ALA A 70 26.07 -6.77 33.76
C ALA A 70 26.92 -6.46 35.01
N PRO A 71 28.22 -6.13 34.86
CA PRO A 71 29.07 -5.71 35.97
C PRO A 71 28.46 -4.54 36.76
N GLU A 72 28.56 -4.53 38.09
CA GLU A 72 27.94 -3.49 38.95
C GLU A 72 28.41 -2.06 38.64
N THR A 73 29.57 -1.91 38.01
CA THR A 73 30.14 -0.61 37.61
C THR A 73 29.72 -0.16 36.20
N THR A 74 28.74 -0.82 35.59
CA THR A 74 28.23 -0.46 34.26
C THR A 74 27.47 0.85 34.33
N GLN A 75 27.91 1.85 33.56
CA GLN A 75 27.24 3.16 33.46
C GLN A 75 26.50 3.34 32.14
N SER A 76 26.85 2.55 31.11
CA SER A 76 26.26 2.65 29.79
C SER A 76 26.33 1.30 29.05
N TYR A 77 25.41 1.07 28.11
CA TYR A 77 25.50 -0.02 27.14
C TYR A 77 25.67 0.45 25.70
N THR A 78 26.21 -0.43 24.87
CA THR A 78 26.22 -0.31 23.40
C THR A 78 25.75 -1.62 22.78
N LEU A 79 24.79 -1.56 21.86
CA LEU A 79 24.24 -2.70 21.11
C LEU A 79 24.62 -2.58 19.63
N ILE A 80 25.24 -3.64 19.09
CA ILE A 80 25.65 -3.72 17.68
C ILE A 80 25.10 -4.99 17.04
N MET A 81 24.44 -4.85 15.89
CA MET A 81 24.07 -5.96 15.01
C MET A 81 24.97 -5.95 13.77
N HIS A 82 25.60 -7.08 13.45
CA HIS A 82 26.40 -7.22 12.23
C HIS A 82 26.37 -8.63 11.65
N HIS A 83 26.80 -8.77 10.40
CA HIS A 83 27.11 -10.06 9.80
C HIS A 83 28.48 -10.01 9.12
N ASN A 84 29.19 -11.15 9.17
CA ASN A 84 30.45 -11.32 8.48
C ASN A 84 30.18 -12.00 7.14
N ALA A 85 30.42 -11.29 6.05
CA ALA A 85 30.31 -11.80 4.70
C ALA A 85 31.71 -11.96 4.07
N PRO A 86 31.84 -12.72 2.96
CA PRO A 86 33.13 -12.89 2.28
C PRO A 86 33.76 -11.57 1.78
N ASP A 87 32.93 -10.55 1.51
CA ASP A 87 33.32 -9.23 1.02
C ASP A 87 33.58 -8.20 2.14
N GLY A 88 33.27 -8.53 3.40
CA GLY A 88 33.51 -7.65 4.54
C GLY A 88 32.52 -7.83 5.68
N VAL A 89 32.69 -7.02 6.72
CA VAL A 89 31.71 -6.93 7.82
C VAL A 89 30.67 -5.89 7.45
N HIS A 90 29.39 -6.27 7.46
CA HIS A 90 28.29 -5.32 7.32
C HIS A 90 27.52 -5.24 8.62
N TRP A 91 27.18 -4.04 9.07
CA TRP A 91 26.45 -3.80 10.29
C TRP A 91 25.11 -3.14 10.01
N TYR A 92 24.10 -3.58 10.75
CA TYR A 92 22.70 -3.26 10.51
C TYR A 92 22.14 -2.36 11.60
N TRP A 93 22.77 -2.35 12.77
CA TRP A 93 22.32 -1.56 13.88
C TRP A 93 23.49 -1.22 14.77
N THR A 94 23.64 0.04 15.12
CA THR A 94 24.51 0.47 16.19
C THR A 94 23.73 1.44 17.07
N MET A 95 23.70 1.17 18.37
CA MET A 95 23.07 2.03 19.36
C MET A 95 23.96 2.10 20.58
N TYR A 96 24.35 3.30 21.00
CA TYR A 96 25.31 3.54 22.06
C TYR A 96 24.76 4.54 23.08
N ASN A 97 25.42 4.66 24.22
CA ASN A 97 24.97 5.52 25.31
C ASN A 97 23.57 5.14 25.85
N ILE A 98 23.21 3.85 25.78
CA ILE A 98 22.02 3.30 26.46
C ILE A 98 22.30 3.36 27.96
N ASN A 99 21.36 3.86 28.76
CA ASN A 99 21.56 4.02 30.20
C ASN A 99 21.92 2.68 30.90
N GLY A 100 22.91 2.70 31.80
CA GLY A 100 23.38 1.51 32.55
C GLY A 100 22.31 0.81 33.41
N ASP A 101 21.23 1.51 33.77
CA ASP A 101 20.10 0.95 34.51
C ASP A 101 19.07 0.22 33.61
N ALA A 102 19.17 0.35 32.28
CA ALA A 102 18.29 -0.35 31.36
C ALA A 102 18.56 -1.85 31.38
N THR A 103 17.50 -2.66 31.35
CA THR A 103 17.59 -4.13 31.34
C THR A 103 16.89 -4.78 30.15
N GLN A 104 16.19 -4.00 29.32
CA GLN A 104 15.45 -4.47 28.16
C GLN A 104 15.17 -3.34 27.17
N ILE A 105 14.80 -3.71 25.95
CA ILE A 105 14.29 -2.82 24.89
C ILE A 105 13.15 -3.51 24.14
N ASN A 106 12.05 -2.79 23.91
CA ASN A 106 10.92 -3.28 23.13
C ASN A 106 11.15 -3.07 21.62
N SER A 107 10.38 -3.76 20.79
CA SER A 107 10.45 -3.60 19.33
C SER A 107 10.08 -2.18 18.91
N GLY A 108 10.94 -1.52 18.12
CA GLY A 108 10.73 -0.14 17.65
C GLY A 108 11.04 0.96 18.67
N GLU A 109 11.57 0.61 19.85
CA GLU A 109 11.98 1.55 20.90
C GLU A 109 13.44 1.97 20.73
N THR A 110 13.79 3.23 21.02
CA THR A 110 15.18 3.73 21.01
C THR A 110 15.59 4.17 22.41
N LEU A 111 16.59 3.52 23.00
CA LEU A 111 17.05 3.77 24.38
C LEU A 111 18.39 4.50 24.50
N GLY A 112 19.03 4.80 23.36
CA GLY A 112 20.33 5.47 23.28
C GLY A 112 20.47 6.25 21.97
N LEU A 113 21.70 6.64 21.65
CA LEU A 113 22.04 7.30 20.39
C LEU A 113 22.27 6.26 19.30
N LEU A 114 21.72 6.49 18.11
CA LEU A 114 21.92 5.63 16.95
C LEU A 114 23.19 6.05 16.19
N GLY A 115 24.00 5.06 15.79
CA GLY A 115 25.11 5.24 14.87
C GLY A 115 24.75 4.71 13.48
N SER A 116 25.57 5.02 12.47
CA SER A 116 25.25 4.68 11.10
C SER A 116 25.29 3.17 10.88
N ASN A 117 24.50 2.65 9.94
CA ASN A 117 24.56 1.27 9.48
C ASN A 117 25.30 1.18 8.12
N SER A 118 25.81 0.02 7.72
CA SER A 118 26.53 -0.13 6.45
C SER A 118 25.63 -0.43 5.25
N VAL A 119 24.30 -0.50 5.43
CA VAL A 119 23.35 -0.81 4.36
C VAL A 119 22.97 0.45 3.60
N ASN A 120 22.64 1.52 4.32
CA ASN A 120 22.26 2.81 3.74
C ASN A 120 23.04 4.00 4.35
N ASP A 121 23.98 3.75 5.26
CA ASP A 121 24.78 4.80 5.93
C ASP A 121 23.93 5.81 6.73
N ILE A 122 22.79 5.37 7.28
CA ILE A 122 21.89 6.17 8.12
C ILE A 122 21.97 5.70 9.58
N ASN A 123 21.77 6.64 10.52
CA ASN A 123 21.73 6.37 11.97
C ASN A 123 20.43 5.66 12.38
N GLU A 124 20.25 4.42 11.93
CA GLU A 124 19.04 3.63 12.18
C GLU A 124 19.30 2.12 12.20
N TYR A 125 18.26 1.35 12.55
CA TYR A 125 18.20 -0.08 12.29
C TYR A 125 17.89 -0.34 10.81
N ALA A 126 18.84 -0.91 10.07
CA ALA A 126 18.59 -1.43 8.74
C ALA A 126 18.14 -2.91 8.83
N PRO A 127 16.90 -3.24 8.47
CA PRO A 127 16.43 -4.62 8.52
C PRO A 127 17.19 -5.52 7.52
N PRO A 128 17.62 -6.72 7.91
CA PRO A 128 18.27 -7.64 6.98
C PRO A 128 17.44 -7.89 5.71
N CYS A 129 18.05 -7.65 4.55
CA CYS A 129 17.39 -7.81 3.25
C CYS A 129 18.24 -8.61 2.28
N SER A 130 18.62 -9.83 2.68
CA SER A 130 19.56 -10.65 1.90
C SER A 130 19.04 -10.96 0.49
N LYS A 131 19.62 -10.31 -0.52
CA LYS A 131 19.44 -10.63 -1.94
C LYS A 131 20.55 -11.61 -2.36
N GLY A 132 20.29 -12.91 -2.25
CA GLY A 132 21.23 -13.97 -2.66
C GLY A 132 20.96 -15.31 -1.96
N PRO A 133 21.32 -16.46 -2.59
CA PRO A 133 21.16 -17.78 -1.97
C PRO A 133 22.12 -17.95 -0.78
N GLY A 134 21.68 -18.68 0.25
CA GLY A 134 22.52 -19.04 1.38
C GLY A 134 22.11 -18.37 2.70
N VAL A 135 22.27 -19.11 3.78
CA VAL A 135 22.05 -18.67 5.16
C VAL A 135 23.10 -17.64 5.56
N LYS A 136 22.65 -16.48 6.05
CA LYS A 136 23.48 -15.46 6.69
C LYS A 136 23.28 -15.50 8.20
N ASN A 137 24.37 -15.38 8.95
CA ASN A 137 24.35 -15.31 10.41
C ASN A 137 24.58 -13.88 10.87
N TYR A 138 23.61 -13.32 11.58
CA TYR A 138 23.65 -11.99 12.18
C TYR A 138 23.94 -12.12 13.67
N THR A 139 24.93 -11.39 14.15
CA THR A 139 25.37 -11.38 15.54
C THR A 139 24.99 -10.06 16.18
N TYR A 140 24.21 -10.14 17.26
CA TYR A 140 23.95 -9.04 18.17
C TYR A 140 24.97 -9.10 19.30
N THR A 141 25.65 -7.98 19.58
CA THR A 141 26.57 -7.85 20.71
C THR A 141 26.16 -6.67 21.57
N LEU A 142 25.93 -6.93 22.86
CA LEU A 142 25.71 -5.91 23.87
C LEU A 142 26.99 -5.77 24.71
N TYR A 143 27.52 -4.56 24.76
CA TYR A 143 28.70 -4.20 25.55
C TYR A 143 28.26 -3.43 26.79
N ALA A 144 28.75 -3.83 27.96
CA ALA A 144 28.63 -3.10 29.21
C ALA A 144 29.86 -2.21 29.38
N LEU A 145 29.67 -0.90 29.56
CA LEU A 145 30.74 0.09 29.58
C LEU A 145 30.84 0.78 30.95
N SER A 146 32.07 1.11 31.36
CA SER A 146 32.35 1.81 32.62
C SER A 146 31.94 3.27 32.61
N GLU A 147 31.70 3.85 31.44
CA GLU A 147 31.24 5.23 31.22
C GLU A 147 30.58 5.36 29.83
N PRO A 148 29.79 6.42 29.56
CA PRO A 148 29.28 6.72 28.23
C PRO A 148 30.41 6.99 27.21
N VAL A 149 30.19 6.60 25.96
CA VAL A 149 31.14 6.83 24.86
C VAL A 149 31.22 8.32 24.53
N THR A 150 32.45 8.84 24.39
CA THR A 150 32.73 10.23 24.00
C THR A 150 33.74 10.29 22.84
N PHE A 151 33.70 11.36 22.05
CA PHE A 151 34.53 11.55 20.85
C PHE A 151 35.36 12.85 20.95
N PRO A 152 36.72 12.83 20.91
CA PRO A 152 37.57 13.97 21.32
C PRO A 152 37.67 15.22 20.40
N GLU A 153 37.03 15.29 19.23
CA GLU A 153 37.08 16.48 18.35
C GLU A 153 35.71 16.85 17.77
N ARG A 154 34.71 17.09 18.63
CA ARG A 154 33.36 17.47 18.16
C ARG A 154 32.81 18.67 18.92
N SER A 155 32.58 19.77 18.19
CA SER A 155 31.87 20.95 18.68
C SER A 155 30.43 20.57 19.01
N VAL A 156 29.94 21.05 20.16
CA VAL A 156 28.63 20.80 20.79
C VAL A 156 27.45 21.40 19.98
N SER A 157 27.45 21.30 18.64
CA SER A 157 26.44 21.93 17.79
C SER A 157 25.87 21.07 16.67
N ASN A 158 26.33 19.82 16.48
CA ASN A 158 25.79 18.92 15.45
C ASN A 158 25.45 17.55 16.05
N GLU A 159 24.15 17.28 16.24
CA GLU A 159 23.64 15.97 16.69
C GLU A 159 23.57 14.92 15.55
N HIS A 160 24.02 15.27 14.34
CA HIS A 160 23.88 14.46 13.11
C HIS A 160 25.22 13.94 12.55
N GLU A 161 26.28 13.87 13.35
CA GLU A 161 27.54 13.29 12.86
C GLU A 161 27.46 11.75 12.89
N LYS A 162 27.62 11.12 11.71
CA LYS A 162 27.54 9.66 11.55
C LYS A 162 28.63 8.97 12.38
N VAL A 163 28.22 8.13 13.33
CA VAL A 163 29.13 7.28 14.11
C VAL A 163 29.04 5.87 13.55
N ASP A 164 29.99 5.47 12.72
CA ASP A 164 30.05 4.12 12.18
C ASP A 164 30.49 3.09 13.24
N ARG A 165 30.34 1.81 12.90
CA ARG A 165 30.70 0.69 13.79
C ARG A 165 32.17 0.71 14.24
N GLU A 166 33.11 1.04 13.36
CA GLU A 166 34.54 0.99 13.70
C GLU A 166 34.96 2.15 14.60
N THR A 167 34.40 3.33 14.35
CA THR A 167 34.54 4.51 15.20
C THR A 167 33.99 4.23 16.61
N LEU A 168 32.82 3.58 16.69
CA LEU A 168 32.21 3.19 17.95
C LEU A 168 33.04 2.13 18.70
N LEU A 169 33.50 1.08 18.01
CA LEU A 169 34.38 0.05 18.58
C LEU A 169 35.70 0.61 19.08
N ALA A 170 36.30 1.56 18.36
CA ALA A 170 37.52 2.22 18.76
C ALA A 170 37.31 3.07 20.03
N ALA A 171 36.22 3.83 20.09
CA ALA A 171 35.92 4.71 21.21
C ALA A 171 35.54 3.97 22.50
N MET A 172 34.89 2.80 22.40
CA MET A 172 34.50 2.03 23.59
C MET A 172 35.55 1.01 24.06
N LYS A 173 36.65 0.83 23.31
CA LYS A 173 37.64 -0.23 23.55
C LYS A 173 38.21 -0.26 24.97
N ASP A 174 38.60 0.91 25.48
CA ASP A 174 39.29 1.01 26.78
C ASP A 174 38.31 1.15 27.97
N ILE A 175 37.00 1.27 27.69
CA ILE A 175 35.94 1.43 28.69
C ILE A 175 34.97 0.25 28.71
N THR A 176 35.22 -0.80 27.93
CA THR A 176 34.39 -2.02 27.91
C THR A 176 34.70 -2.88 29.14
N LEU A 177 33.68 -3.15 29.95
CA LEU A 177 33.76 -4.00 31.15
C LEU A 177 33.47 -5.46 30.84
N ASP A 178 32.42 -5.73 30.06
CA ASP A 178 32.01 -7.08 29.65
C ASP A 178 31.16 -7.01 28.36
N SER A 179 30.90 -8.15 27.72
CA SER A 179 30.02 -8.25 26.56
C SER A 179 29.23 -9.55 26.49
N ALA A 180 28.00 -9.48 26.01
CA ALA A 180 27.15 -10.63 25.74
C ALA A 180 26.74 -10.66 24.27
N GLN A 181 26.64 -11.86 23.69
CA GLN A 181 26.32 -12.04 22.27
C GLN A 181 25.17 -13.02 22.06
N MET A 182 24.45 -12.80 20.97
CA MET A 182 23.43 -13.70 20.44
C MET A 182 23.52 -13.73 18.91
N THR A 183 23.52 -14.92 18.33
CA THR A 183 23.58 -15.12 16.87
C THR A 183 22.29 -15.70 16.34
N VAL A 184 21.80 -15.20 15.21
CA VAL A 184 20.63 -15.75 14.52
C VAL A 184 20.89 -15.87 13.03
N SER A 185 20.19 -16.81 12.41
CA SER A 185 20.31 -17.13 10.99
C SER A 185 19.12 -16.61 10.19
N TYR A 186 19.37 -16.11 8.98
CA TYR A 186 18.31 -15.77 8.03
C TYR A 186 18.73 -16.15 6.61
N GLU A 187 17.82 -16.83 5.92
CA GLU A 187 17.94 -17.17 4.50
C GLU A 187 16.62 -16.80 3.81
N ARG A 188 16.72 -16.10 2.68
CA ARG A 188 15.56 -15.70 1.89
C ARG A 188 15.25 -16.80 0.88
N ASP A 189 14.08 -17.42 0.99
CA ASP A 189 13.74 -18.64 0.26
C ASP A 189 13.40 -18.32 -1.22
N ASN A 190 14.34 -18.56 -2.14
CA ASN A 190 14.16 -18.39 -3.59
C ASN A 190 13.37 -19.55 -4.21
N GLN A 191 12.06 -19.63 -3.95
CA GLN A 191 11.16 -20.64 -4.56
C GLN A 191 10.07 -19.97 -5.41
N ARG A 192 10.49 -19.42 -6.56
CA ARG A 192 9.62 -19.16 -7.74
C ARG A 192 10.24 -19.60 -9.07
N ALA A 193 11.21 -20.52 -9.05
CA ALA A 193 11.82 -21.07 -10.26
C ALA A 193 11.67 -22.60 -10.34
N LYS A 194 11.00 -23.05 -11.41
CA LYS A 194 10.94 -24.39 -12.01
C LYS A 194 9.92 -25.40 -11.46
N GLY A 195 8.97 -25.74 -12.32
CA GLY A 195 8.04 -26.86 -12.17
C GLY A 195 8.72 -28.23 -12.11
N GLU A 196 8.00 -29.16 -11.48
CA GLU A 196 8.38 -30.51 -11.06
C GLU A 196 9.03 -31.40 -12.13
N ARG A 197 10.05 -32.19 -11.74
CA ARG A 197 10.15 -33.64 -12.02
C ARG A 197 11.00 -34.39 -10.98
N GLY A 198 10.34 -35.25 -10.19
CA GLY A 198 10.69 -36.68 -10.11
C GLY A 198 11.70 -37.22 -9.06
N ALA A 199 11.17 -37.62 -7.90
CA ALA A 199 11.40 -38.88 -7.16
C ALA A 199 12.84 -39.40 -6.85
N ASN A 200 13.19 -39.51 -5.56
CA ASN A 200 13.11 -40.79 -4.82
C ASN A 200 13.42 -40.70 -3.30
N LYS A 201 12.58 -41.44 -2.57
CA LYS A 201 12.55 -41.92 -1.16
C LYS A 201 13.85 -41.99 -0.34
N ARG A 202 13.75 -41.62 0.96
CA ARG A 202 13.83 -42.47 2.19
C ARG A 202 13.72 -41.59 3.46
N SER A 203 12.59 -41.64 4.20
CA SER A 203 12.38 -42.30 5.53
C SER A 203 13.38 -41.85 6.63
N ASN A 204 13.01 -41.40 7.83
CA ASN A 204 11.82 -41.66 8.64
C ASN A 204 11.82 -40.72 9.90
N GLY A 205 10.63 -40.30 10.37
CA GLY A 205 10.35 -40.09 11.81
C GLY A 205 10.31 -38.66 12.38
N GLY A 206 9.13 -38.18 12.78
CA GLY A 206 8.96 -37.07 13.74
C GLY A 206 7.76 -36.17 13.46
N MET A 207 6.93 -35.91 14.47
CA MET A 207 5.57 -35.35 14.36
C MET A 207 5.50 -33.88 13.90
N LYS A 208 4.44 -33.60 13.12
CA LYS A 208 3.96 -32.27 12.73
C LYS A 208 3.43 -31.47 13.94
N LYS A 209 3.78 -30.18 14.02
CA LYS A 209 2.86 -29.09 14.38
C LYS A 209 3.20 -27.90 13.47
N GLY A 210 2.24 -27.52 12.61
CA GLY A 210 2.40 -26.46 11.61
C GLY A 210 2.00 -25.09 12.17
N VAL A 211 2.67 -24.05 11.69
CA VAL A 211 2.17 -22.67 11.69
C VAL A 211 1.64 -22.42 10.28
N GLU A 212 0.36 -22.08 10.20
CA GLU A 212 -0.40 -21.86 8.97
C GLU A 212 0.12 -20.63 8.20
N LYS A 213 0.13 -20.75 6.87
CA LYS A 213 0.24 -19.61 5.96
C LYS A 213 -0.92 -18.65 6.24
N ARG A 214 -0.70 -17.34 6.31
CA ARG A 214 -1.81 -16.39 6.09
C ARG A 214 -2.35 -16.65 4.67
N PRO A 215 -3.62 -17.02 4.52
CA PRO A 215 -4.21 -17.26 3.22
C PRO A 215 -4.35 -15.93 2.50
N LYS A 216 -4.37 -15.96 1.16
CA LYS A 216 -5.02 -14.87 0.41
C LYS A 216 -6.42 -14.66 1.03
N PRO A 217 -6.93 -13.41 1.17
CA PRO A 217 -8.34 -13.23 1.51
C PRO A 217 -9.13 -14.13 0.56
N ALA A 218 -9.95 -15.00 1.15
CA ALA A 218 -10.76 -15.92 0.38
C ALA A 218 -11.57 -15.07 -0.62
N PRO A 219 -11.83 -15.58 -1.84
CA PRO A 219 -12.91 -15.02 -2.63
C PRO A 219 -14.12 -14.90 -1.69
N PHE A 220 -14.79 -13.74 -1.64
CA PHE A 220 -16.04 -13.60 -0.89
C PHE A 220 -16.93 -14.78 -1.28
N ILE A 221 -17.11 -15.72 -0.35
CA ILE A 221 -18.00 -16.85 -0.56
C ILE A 221 -19.38 -16.24 -0.37
N GLN A 222 -20.13 -16.07 -1.46
CA GLN A 222 -21.52 -15.67 -1.34
C GLN A 222 -22.21 -16.62 -0.36
N PRO A 223 -22.86 -16.09 0.69
CA PRO A 223 -23.49 -16.92 1.69
C PRO A 223 -24.54 -17.82 1.02
N ASP A 224 -24.72 -19.04 1.56
CA ASP A 224 -25.78 -19.94 1.11
C ASP A 224 -27.13 -19.36 1.57
N LEU A 225 -27.68 -18.47 0.75
CA LEU A 225 -28.97 -17.81 0.96
C LEU A 225 -30.17 -18.79 0.93
N THR A 226 -29.94 -20.10 0.76
CA THR A 226 -31.01 -21.11 0.76
C THR A 226 -31.29 -21.71 2.15
N LYS A 227 -30.45 -21.41 3.15
CA LYS A 227 -30.63 -21.86 4.54
C LYS A 227 -31.06 -20.70 5.41
N HIS A 228 -32.12 -20.93 6.19
CA HIS A 228 -32.66 -19.95 7.11
C HIS A 228 -32.82 -20.54 8.51
N ILE A 229 -32.36 -19.80 9.52
CA ILE A 229 -32.56 -20.12 10.93
C ILE A 229 -33.34 -18.99 11.59
N ASP A 230 -34.50 -19.35 12.14
CA ASP A 230 -35.30 -18.44 12.94
C ASP A 230 -34.64 -18.22 14.30
N SER A 231 -34.32 -16.96 14.61
CA SER A 231 -33.92 -16.51 15.94
C SER A 231 -34.57 -15.17 16.24
N ALA A 232 -34.76 -14.84 17.51
CA ALA A 232 -35.36 -13.55 17.89
C ALA A 232 -34.61 -12.36 17.27
N ARG A 233 -33.27 -12.42 17.24
CA ARG A 233 -32.45 -11.37 16.63
C ARG A 233 -32.60 -11.32 15.11
N CYS A 234 -32.64 -12.48 14.45
CA CYS A 234 -32.90 -12.54 13.01
C CYS A 234 -34.25 -11.90 12.67
N THR A 235 -35.30 -12.20 13.44
CA THR A 235 -36.63 -11.61 13.26
C THR A 235 -36.61 -10.10 13.45
N THR A 236 -35.87 -9.57 14.44
CA THR A 236 -35.72 -8.12 14.63
C THR A 236 -35.07 -7.45 13.41
N ILE A 237 -34.02 -8.06 12.84
CA ILE A 237 -33.34 -7.50 11.66
C ILE A 237 -34.27 -7.58 10.43
N GLN A 238 -34.98 -8.70 10.23
CA GLN A 238 -36.00 -8.83 9.19
C GLN A 238 -37.09 -7.76 9.31
N GLN A 239 -37.60 -7.55 10.53
CA GLN A 239 -38.63 -6.56 10.82
C GLN A 239 -38.14 -5.14 10.54
N SER A 240 -36.89 -4.81 10.88
CA SER A 240 -36.35 -3.48 10.59
C SER A 240 -36.39 -3.14 9.09
N VAL A 241 -36.22 -4.13 8.21
CA VAL A 241 -36.32 -3.95 6.75
C VAL A 241 -37.78 -3.93 6.28
N SER A 242 -38.63 -4.84 6.78
CA SER A 242 -40.03 -4.91 6.35
C SER A 242 -40.87 -3.74 6.84
N ASP A 243 -40.66 -3.30 8.07
CA ASP A 243 -41.40 -2.19 8.68
C ASP A 243 -40.98 -0.86 8.03
N ALA A 244 -39.71 -0.73 7.63
CA ALA A 244 -39.23 0.34 6.78
C ALA A 244 -39.83 0.32 5.37
N GLY A 245 -40.26 -0.86 4.90
CA GLY A 245 -40.93 -1.04 3.61
C GLY A 245 -40.00 -1.37 2.45
N PHE A 246 -38.80 -1.89 2.71
CA PHE A 246 -37.80 -2.24 1.71
C PHE A 246 -37.73 -3.74 1.36
N ASP A 247 -38.61 -4.55 1.96
CA ASP A 247 -38.74 -6.02 1.80
C ASP A 247 -39.00 -6.50 0.35
N LYS A 248 -39.30 -5.58 -0.57
CA LYS A 248 -39.42 -5.89 -2.00
C LYS A 248 -38.06 -6.05 -2.68
N ASN A 249 -37.05 -5.30 -2.25
CA ASN A 249 -35.75 -5.19 -2.91
C ASN A 249 -34.58 -5.63 -2.01
N VAL A 250 -34.87 -5.94 -0.74
CA VAL A 250 -33.91 -6.32 0.29
C VAL A 250 -34.39 -7.60 0.95
N ASP A 251 -33.57 -8.63 0.89
CA ASP A 251 -33.81 -9.90 1.56
C ASP A 251 -32.96 -9.99 2.83
N VAL A 252 -33.51 -10.59 3.90
CA VAL A 252 -32.75 -10.87 5.12
C VAL A 252 -32.81 -12.36 5.43
N ILE A 253 -31.64 -13.01 5.36
CA ILE A 253 -31.50 -14.45 5.52
C ILE A 253 -30.47 -14.73 6.60
N CYS A 254 -30.78 -15.62 7.54
CA CYS A 254 -29.94 -15.85 8.71
C CYS A 254 -29.39 -17.27 8.75
N ASP A 255 -28.13 -17.39 9.15
CA ASP A 255 -27.53 -18.63 9.63
C ASP A 255 -27.42 -18.60 11.17
N GLU A 256 -26.62 -19.49 11.76
CA GLU A 256 -26.44 -19.58 13.21
C GLU A 256 -25.70 -18.38 13.81
N THR A 257 -24.97 -17.61 13.00
CA THR A 257 -24.05 -16.55 13.45
C THR A 257 -24.40 -15.17 12.90
N TYR A 258 -24.90 -15.09 11.67
CA TYR A 258 -25.13 -13.84 10.95
C TYR A 258 -26.54 -13.77 10.36
N ALA A 259 -27.10 -12.56 10.34
CA ALA A 259 -28.13 -12.17 9.39
C ALA A 259 -27.46 -11.50 8.18
N TYR A 260 -27.73 -11.99 6.98
CA TYR A 260 -27.26 -11.41 5.73
C TYR A 260 -28.35 -10.51 5.16
N ILE A 261 -28.11 -9.20 5.14
CA ILE A 261 -28.96 -8.22 4.46
C ILE A 261 -28.49 -8.16 3.00
N ALA A 262 -29.25 -8.77 2.10
CA ALA A 262 -28.91 -8.94 0.69
C ALA A 262 -29.68 -7.95 -0.19
N SER A 263 -28.98 -7.31 -1.13
CA SER A 263 -29.55 -6.28 -2.01
C SER A 263 -28.75 -6.15 -3.31
N SER A 264 -29.14 -5.20 -4.15
CA SER A 264 -28.35 -4.76 -5.32
C SER A 264 -27.53 -3.49 -5.06
N THR A 265 -27.46 -3.03 -3.82
CA THR A 265 -26.92 -1.72 -3.37
C THR A 265 -27.52 -0.47 -4.03
N TYR A 266 -28.51 -0.64 -4.92
CA TYR A 266 -29.10 0.42 -5.70
C TYR A 266 -30.47 0.84 -5.12
N PRO A 267 -30.58 2.00 -4.48
CA PRO A 267 -31.82 2.43 -3.83
C PRO A 267 -32.88 2.97 -4.80
N ASP A 268 -34.13 3.05 -4.31
CA ASP A 268 -35.29 3.64 -5.00
C ASP A 268 -35.54 5.09 -4.52
N HIS A 269 -34.48 5.91 -4.53
CA HIS A 269 -34.55 7.35 -4.32
C HIS A 269 -33.54 8.06 -5.22
N GLU A 270 -33.54 9.40 -5.19
CA GLU A 270 -32.57 10.21 -5.92
C GLU A 270 -31.13 9.89 -5.50
N MET A 271 -30.19 9.88 -6.45
CA MET A 271 -28.77 9.65 -6.18
C MET A 271 -27.93 10.64 -6.97
N MET A 272 -26.71 10.92 -6.51
CA MET A 272 -25.70 11.77 -7.13
C MET A 272 -26.10 13.26 -7.27
N THR A 273 -27.39 13.60 -7.31
CA THR A 273 -27.85 14.99 -7.47
C THR A 273 -27.31 15.89 -6.35
N GLY A 274 -26.72 17.02 -6.73
CA GLY A 274 -26.20 18.01 -5.78
C GLY A 274 -24.71 17.92 -5.49
N ILE A 275 -24.02 16.87 -5.95
CA ILE A 275 -22.56 16.74 -5.84
C ILE A 275 -21.86 17.89 -6.58
N THR A 276 -20.89 18.52 -5.92
CA THR A 276 -20.10 19.64 -6.47
C THR A 276 -18.61 19.30 -6.65
N GLY A 277 -18.10 18.33 -5.90
CA GLY A 277 -16.79 17.70 -6.07
C GLY A 277 -16.96 16.26 -6.52
N THR A 278 -17.44 16.04 -7.74
CA THR A 278 -17.66 14.68 -8.27
C THR A 278 -16.36 13.90 -8.35
N ASN A 279 -16.41 12.57 -8.27
CA ASN A 279 -15.32 11.65 -8.61
C ASN A 279 -15.60 10.91 -9.94
N GLU A 280 -16.62 11.36 -10.69
CA GLU A 280 -17.12 10.78 -11.96
C GLU A 280 -17.52 9.30 -11.95
N GLN A 281 -17.55 8.68 -10.77
CA GLN A 281 -18.14 7.36 -10.56
C GLN A 281 -19.67 7.45 -10.67
N ILE A 282 -20.31 6.34 -11.01
CA ILE A 282 -21.76 6.27 -11.20
C ILE A 282 -22.38 5.09 -10.44
N PRO A 283 -23.66 5.20 -10.05
CA PRO A 283 -24.29 4.12 -9.30
C PRO A 283 -24.66 2.97 -10.23
N VAL A 284 -24.02 1.81 -10.09
CA VAL A 284 -24.31 0.61 -10.89
C VAL A 284 -24.72 -0.53 -9.97
N PRO A 285 -25.92 -1.12 -10.13
CA PRO A 285 -26.41 -2.16 -9.23
C PRO A 285 -25.43 -3.33 -9.02
N ALA A 286 -25.00 -3.55 -7.78
CA ALA A 286 -24.13 -4.65 -7.36
C ALA A 286 -24.97 -5.86 -6.93
N GLN A 287 -25.40 -6.66 -7.91
CA GLN A 287 -26.18 -7.87 -7.64
C GLN A 287 -25.42 -8.86 -6.76
N GLY A 288 -26.12 -9.43 -5.77
CA GLY A 288 -25.55 -10.43 -4.86
C GLY A 288 -24.67 -9.85 -3.75
N TYR A 289 -24.78 -8.55 -3.48
CA TYR A 289 -24.26 -7.95 -2.26
C TYR A 289 -25.02 -8.51 -1.05
N ALA A 290 -24.29 -8.93 -0.01
CA ALA A 290 -24.87 -9.50 1.21
C ALA A 290 -24.05 -9.06 2.42
N ALA A 291 -24.62 -8.17 3.23
CA ALA A 291 -23.99 -7.60 4.42
C ALA A 291 -24.19 -8.53 5.65
N PRO A 292 -23.11 -9.07 6.24
CA PRO A 292 -23.20 -9.95 7.40
C PRO A 292 -23.35 -9.14 8.70
N ILE A 293 -24.51 -9.23 9.34
CA ILE A 293 -24.81 -8.61 10.62
C ILE A 293 -24.74 -9.68 11.71
N LYS A 294 -23.81 -9.52 12.65
CA LYS A 294 -23.62 -10.49 13.74
C LYS A 294 -24.87 -10.58 14.61
N LEU A 295 -25.41 -11.78 14.79
CA LEU A 295 -26.63 -12.01 15.59
C LEU A 295 -26.37 -11.87 17.09
N GLU A 296 -25.16 -12.18 17.55
CA GLU A 296 -24.76 -12.07 18.94
C GLU A 296 -23.59 -11.09 19.08
N PRO A 297 -23.86 -9.77 19.12
CA PRO A 297 -22.81 -8.76 19.22
C PRO A 297 -22.09 -8.86 20.57
N LYS A 298 -20.77 -8.68 20.55
CA LYS A 298 -19.91 -8.64 21.73
C LYS A 298 -18.94 -7.49 21.58
N LYS A 299 -18.75 -6.70 22.63
CA LYS A 299 -17.74 -5.64 22.64
C LYS A 299 -16.35 -6.23 22.42
N ALA A 300 -15.57 -5.60 21.55
CA ALA A 300 -14.17 -5.91 21.35
C ALA A 300 -13.31 -5.12 22.35
N ASP A 301 -12.09 -5.61 22.57
CA ASP A 301 -11.08 -4.91 23.39
C ASP A 301 -10.47 -3.71 22.65
N THR A 302 -10.58 -3.69 21.31
CA THR A 302 -10.04 -2.66 20.43
C THR A 302 -11.09 -2.24 19.41
N LEU A 303 -11.14 -0.94 19.09
CA LEU A 303 -11.97 -0.42 18.00
C LEU A 303 -11.44 -0.94 16.66
N THR A 304 -12.35 -1.18 15.72
CA THR A 304 -12.00 -1.63 14.37
C THR A 304 -12.39 -0.57 13.35
N THR A 305 -11.42 -0.09 12.59
CA THR A 305 -11.61 0.66 11.34
C THR A 305 -11.46 -0.28 10.16
N ILE A 306 -12.11 0.02 9.05
CA ILE A 306 -12.09 -0.86 7.87
C ILE A 306 -11.99 0.02 6.63
N ASP A 307 -11.04 -0.26 5.75
CA ASP A 307 -11.04 0.26 4.38
C ASP A 307 -12.10 -0.48 3.51
N ALA A 308 -13.37 -0.35 3.93
CA ALA A 308 -14.59 -0.86 3.32
C ALA A 308 -15.82 -0.34 4.10
N ALA A 309 -17.02 -0.73 3.69
CA ALA A 309 -18.24 -0.50 4.46
C ALA A 309 -18.08 -0.99 5.91
N VAL A 310 -18.67 -0.25 6.85
CA VAL A 310 -18.74 -0.60 8.28
C VAL A 310 -20.13 -1.11 8.67
N GLY A 311 -21.11 -0.94 7.79
CA GLY A 311 -22.48 -1.41 7.99
C GLY A 311 -23.33 -1.34 6.72
N VAL A 312 -24.63 -1.49 6.90
CA VAL A 312 -25.63 -1.44 5.83
C VAL A 312 -26.91 -0.77 6.35
N ALA A 313 -27.52 0.08 5.53
CA ALA A 313 -28.82 0.67 5.78
C ALA A 313 -29.96 -0.34 5.55
N VAL A 314 -31.15 -0.10 6.11
CA VAL A 314 -32.31 -1.01 5.94
C VAL A 314 -32.82 -1.09 4.50
N ASN A 315 -32.47 -0.15 3.63
CA ASN A 315 -32.70 -0.24 2.17
C ASN A 315 -31.63 -1.05 1.43
N GLY A 316 -30.69 -1.66 2.15
CA GLY A 316 -29.63 -2.50 1.60
C GLY A 316 -28.43 -1.74 1.02
N VAL A 317 -28.34 -0.42 1.21
CA VAL A 317 -27.20 0.40 0.76
C VAL A 317 -26.07 0.33 1.80
N PRO A 318 -24.80 0.12 1.40
CA PRO A 318 -23.67 0.11 2.32
C PRO A 318 -23.48 1.45 3.05
N ILE A 319 -22.92 1.38 4.26
CA ILE A 319 -22.56 2.55 5.08
C ILE A 319 -21.05 2.53 5.28
N TYR A 320 -20.40 3.64 4.96
CA TYR A 320 -18.99 3.91 5.15
C TYR A 320 -18.80 4.95 6.26
N ASP A 321 -17.58 5.08 6.77
CA ASP A 321 -17.21 6.21 7.62
C ASP A 321 -17.20 7.54 6.85
N TYR A 322 -16.93 8.67 7.50
CA TYR A 322 -17.03 9.99 6.86
C TYR A 322 -16.00 10.23 5.73
N SER A 323 -14.97 9.39 5.62
CA SER A 323 -13.76 9.73 4.88
C SER A 323 -13.72 9.19 3.44
N SER A 324 -12.89 9.83 2.62
CA SER A 324 -12.60 9.48 1.24
C SER A 324 -11.32 8.62 1.11
N GLN A 325 -10.79 8.11 2.22
CA GLN A 325 -9.52 7.37 2.31
C GLN A 325 -9.69 6.00 3.01
N GLY A 326 -8.59 5.27 3.20
CA GLY A 326 -8.60 3.98 3.90
C GLY A 326 -8.76 4.10 5.43
N GLU A 327 -8.23 3.11 6.18
CA GLU A 327 -8.40 3.04 7.64
C GLU A 327 -8.07 4.36 8.36
N LEU A 328 -8.99 4.79 9.23
CA LEU A 328 -8.92 6.05 9.95
C LEU A 328 -8.06 5.98 11.22
N ASP A 329 -7.38 7.09 11.54
CA ASP A 329 -7.07 7.39 12.93
C ASP A 329 -8.35 7.87 13.63
N VAL A 330 -8.96 7.00 14.42
CA VAL A 330 -10.22 7.35 15.08
C VAL A 330 -10.09 8.50 16.07
N SER A 331 -8.88 8.81 16.55
CA SER A 331 -8.64 9.85 17.53
C SER A 331 -8.51 11.25 16.93
N GLN A 332 -8.39 11.37 15.60
CA GLN A 332 -8.22 12.64 14.91
C GLN A 332 -9.17 12.76 13.71
N TYR A 333 -9.98 13.82 13.74
CA TYR A 333 -10.80 14.20 12.59
C TYR A 333 -9.95 14.91 11.54
N ASP A 334 -10.09 14.51 10.27
CA ASP A 334 -9.40 15.13 9.14
C ASP A 334 -10.39 15.64 8.08
N ALA A 335 -10.59 16.96 8.07
CA ALA A 335 -11.46 17.63 7.10
C ALA A 335 -11.00 17.50 5.64
N LYS A 336 -9.71 17.18 5.38
CA LYS A 336 -9.20 17.03 4.01
C LYS A 336 -9.69 15.75 3.34
N HIS A 337 -10.11 14.78 4.14
CA HIS A 337 -10.66 13.52 3.67
C HIS A 337 -12.16 13.41 3.92
N ASP A 338 -12.80 14.43 4.50
CA ASP A 338 -14.23 14.41 4.77
C ASP A 338 -15.04 14.57 3.48
N THR A 339 -15.72 13.50 3.07
CA THR A 339 -16.51 13.43 1.83
C THR A 339 -17.59 14.51 1.74
N LEU A 340 -18.19 14.90 2.87
CA LEU A 340 -19.16 15.98 2.91
C LEU A 340 -18.48 17.34 2.70
N VAL A 341 -17.35 17.59 3.37
CA VAL A 341 -16.57 18.84 3.23
C VAL A 341 -16.01 19.01 1.82
N LEU A 342 -15.60 17.91 1.20
CA LEU A 342 -15.11 17.88 -0.18
C LEU A 342 -16.22 18.05 -1.23
N GLY A 343 -17.49 18.12 -0.82
CA GLY A 343 -18.63 18.27 -1.71
C GLY A 343 -18.90 17.02 -2.58
N GLN A 344 -18.44 15.86 -2.12
CA GLN A 344 -18.53 14.58 -2.85
C GLN A 344 -19.87 13.87 -2.65
N LEU A 345 -20.67 14.29 -1.68
CA LEU A 345 -21.95 13.66 -1.36
C LEU A 345 -23.12 14.35 -2.05
N ASP A 346 -24.11 13.55 -2.40
CA ASP A 346 -25.39 14.01 -2.93
C ASP A 346 -26.32 14.52 -1.82
N ASN A 347 -27.47 15.04 -2.23
CA ASN A 347 -28.51 15.54 -1.32
C ASN A 347 -29.04 14.48 -0.33
N CYS A 348 -28.78 13.21 -0.60
CA CYS A 348 -29.24 12.06 0.16
C CYS A 348 -28.17 11.50 1.12
N GLY A 349 -26.97 12.10 1.15
CA GLY A 349 -25.88 11.74 2.05
C GLY A 349 -24.96 10.64 1.54
N GLY A 350 -24.99 10.34 0.25
CA GLY A 350 -24.18 9.28 -0.35
C GLY A 350 -23.54 9.65 -1.69
N HIS A 351 -22.71 8.75 -2.20
CA HIS A 351 -22.11 8.85 -3.53
C HIS A 351 -21.76 7.47 -4.08
N SER A 352 -21.19 7.42 -5.29
CA SER A 352 -20.64 6.18 -5.85
C SER A 352 -19.13 6.10 -5.67
N GLY A 353 -18.61 4.96 -5.20
CA GLY A 353 -17.17 4.72 -5.04
C GLY A 353 -16.52 4.03 -6.24
N ARG A 354 -15.27 3.58 -6.06
CA ARG A 354 -14.46 2.89 -7.11
C ARG A 354 -15.10 1.59 -7.63
N GLY A 355 -16.01 1.00 -6.86
CA GLY A 355 -16.78 -0.15 -7.30
C GLY A 355 -17.89 0.22 -8.28
N ASP A 356 -18.11 1.50 -8.59
CA ASP A 356 -19.35 2.02 -9.18
C ASP A 356 -20.59 1.56 -8.36
N ASP A 357 -20.46 1.58 -7.03
CA ASP A 357 -21.51 1.24 -6.06
C ASP A 357 -21.88 2.45 -5.21
N TYR A 358 -23.19 2.67 -5.05
CA TYR A 358 -23.70 3.75 -4.22
C TYR A 358 -23.66 3.38 -2.74
N HIS A 359 -23.21 4.30 -1.89
CA HIS A 359 -23.16 4.13 -0.43
C HIS A 359 -23.24 5.46 0.32
N TYR A 360 -23.57 5.39 1.60
CA TYR A 360 -23.69 6.56 2.48
C TYR A 360 -22.44 6.80 3.31
N HIS A 361 -22.10 8.08 3.48
CA HIS A 361 -21.05 8.56 4.40
C HIS A 361 -21.63 9.45 5.52
N VAL A 362 -22.88 9.89 5.38
CA VAL A 362 -23.61 10.68 6.39
C VAL A 362 -25.05 10.16 6.51
N SER A 363 -25.90 10.85 7.27
CA SER A 363 -27.30 10.45 7.46
C SER A 363 -28.03 10.23 6.11
N PRO A 364 -28.62 9.04 5.87
CA PRO A 364 -29.29 8.70 4.61
C PRO A 364 -30.69 9.31 4.51
N THR A 365 -30.76 10.64 4.39
CA THR A 365 -31.97 11.45 4.52
C THR A 365 -33.10 11.01 3.58
N CYS A 366 -32.81 10.81 2.29
CA CYS A 366 -33.81 10.41 1.30
C CYS A 366 -34.37 9.01 1.58
N MET A 367 -33.54 8.06 2.03
CA MET A 367 -34.02 6.74 2.43
C MET A 367 -34.95 6.86 3.63
N ILE A 368 -34.55 7.60 4.67
CA ILE A 368 -35.35 7.84 5.88
C ILE A 368 -36.70 8.47 5.52
N GLU A 369 -36.73 9.45 4.60
CA GLU A 369 -37.96 10.08 4.13
C GLU A 369 -38.94 9.13 3.45
N THR A 370 -38.45 8.04 2.85
CA THR A 370 -39.28 7.02 2.19
C THR A 370 -39.70 5.86 3.12
N MET A 371 -39.12 5.78 4.33
CA MET A 371 -39.44 4.71 5.29
C MET A 371 -40.91 4.77 5.72
N LYS A 372 -41.60 3.63 5.67
CA LYS A 372 -43.01 3.54 6.10
C LYS A 372 -43.19 3.70 7.61
N ASN A 373 -42.19 3.31 8.40
CA ASN A 373 -42.19 3.40 9.85
C ASN A 373 -41.38 4.60 10.39
N LYS A 374 -41.00 5.59 9.55
CA LYS A 374 -40.15 6.72 9.94
C LYS A 374 -40.58 7.33 11.30
N ASP A 375 -39.74 7.11 12.31
CA ASP A 375 -39.87 7.65 13.67
C ASP A 375 -38.48 7.65 14.33
N ASP A 376 -38.35 8.27 15.51
CA ASP A 376 -37.08 8.40 16.24
C ASP A 376 -36.56 7.04 16.76
N ASP A 377 -37.44 6.06 16.99
CA ASP A 377 -37.12 4.68 17.38
C ASP A 377 -36.90 3.73 16.19
N SER A 378 -36.92 4.25 14.96
CA SER A 378 -36.68 3.43 13.78
C SER A 378 -35.21 3.08 13.62
N ILE A 379 -34.92 1.79 13.50
CA ILE A 379 -33.61 1.32 13.06
C ILE A 379 -33.45 1.66 11.58
N ILE A 380 -32.46 2.48 11.25
CA ILE A 380 -32.17 2.92 9.88
C ILE A 380 -31.05 2.08 9.22
N GLY A 381 -30.32 1.30 10.02
CA GLY A 381 -29.27 0.41 9.54
C GLY A 381 -28.68 -0.46 10.64
N TRP A 382 -27.68 -1.25 10.26
CA TRP A 382 -26.95 -2.15 11.15
C TRP A 382 -25.46 -2.12 10.83
N ALA A 383 -24.63 -2.04 11.86
CA ALA A 383 -23.20 -2.19 11.75
C ALA A 383 -22.80 -3.67 11.67
N TYR A 384 -21.66 -3.98 11.07
CA TYR A 384 -21.19 -5.37 10.89
C TYR A 384 -20.87 -6.11 12.18
N ASP A 385 -20.60 -5.38 13.26
CA ASP A 385 -20.44 -5.95 14.59
C ASP A 385 -21.77 -6.33 15.28
N GLY A 386 -22.91 -6.02 14.65
CA GLY A 386 -24.25 -6.45 15.05
C GLY A 386 -25.08 -5.41 15.80
N TYR A 387 -24.55 -4.20 16.06
CA TYR A 387 -25.30 -3.14 16.73
C TYR A 387 -26.14 -2.30 15.74
N PRO A 388 -27.34 -1.83 16.13
CA PRO A 388 -28.20 -1.04 15.27
C PRO A 388 -27.69 0.40 15.10
N LEU A 389 -28.09 1.03 14.00
CA LEU A 389 -27.93 2.45 13.71
C LEU A 389 -29.30 3.13 13.75
N TYR A 390 -29.40 4.24 14.46
CA TYR A 390 -30.58 5.11 14.54
C TYR A 390 -30.31 6.50 13.93
N GLY A 391 -31.38 7.31 13.80
CA GLY A 391 -31.33 8.71 13.35
C GLY A 391 -30.58 9.63 14.31
N ASP A 392 -30.79 10.94 14.25
CA ASP A 392 -30.06 11.94 15.06
C ASP A 392 -30.65 12.19 16.46
N LYS A 393 -31.72 11.45 16.81
CA LYS A 393 -32.36 11.48 18.12
C LYS A 393 -32.32 10.13 18.83
N ASN A 394 -32.47 10.16 20.15
CA ASN A 394 -32.67 8.94 20.91
C ASN A 394 -33.98 8.26 20.52
N PRO A 395 -34.12 6.93 20.68
CA PRO A 395 -35.36 6.23 20.38
C PRO A 395 -36.61 6.73 21.13
N ASP A 396 -36.45 7.43 22.25
CA ASP A 396 -37.57 8.05 22.96
C ASP A 396 -37.95 9.45 22.44
N GLY A 397 -37.30 9.90 21.37
CA GLY A 397 -37.44 11.20 20.72
C GLY A 397 -36.69 12.34 21.40
N SER A 398 -35.90 12.06 22.45
CA SER A 398 -35.06 13.09 23.08
C SER A 398 -33.84 13.44 22.24
N GLU A 399 -33.42 14.71 22.34
CA GLU A 399 -32.22 15.21 21.66
C GLU A 399 -30.95 14.60 22.26
N ILE A 400 -29.93 14.42 21.43
CA ILE A 400 -28.62 13.91 21.84
C ILE A 400 -27.70 15.09 22.11
N SER A 401 -27.15 15.16 23.33
CA SER A 401 -26.31 16.29 23.70
C SER A 401 -24.93 16.17 23.07
N LYS A 402 -24.29 17.33 22.83
CA LYS A 402 -22.92 17.35 22.31
C LYS A 402 -21.98 16.62 23.28
N GLY A 403 -21.30 15.59 22.78
CA GLY A 403 -20.36 14.77 23.54
C GLY A 403 -20.97 13.53 24.20
N ASP A 404 -22.27 13.27 24.01
CA ASP A 404 -22.91 12.03 24.49
C ASP A 404 -22.53 10.82 23.63
N LEU A 405 -22.25 11.05 22.34
CA LEU A 405 -21.75 10.03 21.43
C LEU A 405 -20.24 9.84 21.61
N ASP A 406 -19.80 8.59 21.57
CA ASP A 406 -18.39 8.23 21.60
C ASP A 406 -17.70 8.46 20.25
N VAL A 407 -16.41 8.10 20.19
CA VAL A 407 -15.57 8.28 19.00
C VAL A 407 -16.05 7.50 17.77
N CYS A 408 -16.82 6.43 17.94
CA CYS A 408 -17.41 5.67 16.84
C CYS A 408 -18.82 6.16 16.47
N ASN A 409 -19.25 7.29 17.04
CA ASN A 409 -20.56 7.92 16.88
C ASN A 409 -21.71 7.06 17.44
N GLY A 410 -21.50 6.42 18.58
CA GLY A 410 -22.55 5.67 19.26
C GLY A 410 -22.56 5.86 20.76
N GLN A 411 -23.47 5.13 21.42
CA GLN A 411 -23.73 5.23 22.85
C GLN A 411 -24.34 3.92 23.38
N ALA A 412 -24.44 3.81 24.71
CA ALA A 412 -25.08 2.66 25.34
C ALA A 412 -26.57 2.55 24.95
N ASP A 413 -27.05 1.31 24.87
CA ASP A 413 -28.45 1.01 24.53
C ASP A 413 -29.03 -0.04 25.49
N ASP A 414 -30.24 0.18 25.99
CA ASP A 414 -30.88 -0.71 26.96
C ASP A 414 -31.34 -2.03 26.36
N THR A 415 -31.62 -2.06 25.05
CA THR A 415 -32.12 -3.24 24.33
C THR A 415 -30.97 -4.04 23.72
N PHE A 416 -30.00 -3.35 23.15
CA PHE A 416 -28.93 -3.92 22.34
C PHE A 416 -27.56 -3.89 23.03
N GLY A 417 -27.45 -3.23 24.19
CA GLY A 417 -26.20 -3.00 24.93
C GLY A 417 -25.40 -1.80 24.39
N TYR A 418 -25.49 -1.55 23.08
CA TYR A 418 -24.89 -0.41 22.39
C TYR A 418 -25.67 -0.12 21.10
N ARG A 419 -25.66 1.15 20.66
CA ARG A 419 -26.22 1.59 19.36
C ARG A 419 -25.32 2.65 18.73
N TYR A 420 -25.28 2.66 17.41
CA TYR A 420 -24.75 3.76 16.62
C TYR A 420 -25.84 4.77 16.31
N GLN A 421 -25.41 5.98 15.95
CA GLN A 421 -26.30 7.11 15.75
C GLN A 421 -25.81 7.96 14.59
N THR A 422 -26.71 8.59 13.84
CA THR A 422 -26.30 9.69 12.94
C THR A 422 -26.14 10.98 13.72
N SER A 423 -25.37 11.93 13.20
CA SER A 423 -25.19 13.26 13.79
C SER A 423 -24.96 14.32 12.71
N VAL A 424 -25.18 15.59 13.06
CA VAL A 424 -25.00 16.74 12.14
C VAL A 424 -23.58 17.29 12.13
N THR A 425 -22.69 16.73 12.93
CA THR A 425 -21.26 17.08 13.02
C THR A 425 -20.43 15.83 12.80
N PRO A 426 -19.16 15.94 12.35
CA PRO A 426 -18.29 14.78 12.22
C PRO A 426 -18.29 13.91 13.47
N PRO A 427 -18.34 12.58 13.31
CA PRO A 427 -18.20 11.85 12.04
C PRO A 427 -19.51 11.57 11.29
N TYR A 428 -20.63 12.19 11.67
CA TYR A 428 -21.95 12.13 11.03
C TYR A 428 -22.69 10.78 11.02
N ILE A 429 -21.96 9.67 10.93
CA ILE A 429 -22.45 8.29 10.95
C ILE A 429 -21.40 7.40 11.64
N ILE A 430 -21.46 6.07 11.45
CA ILE A 430 -20.53 5.10 12.04
C ILE A 430 -19.09 5.38 11.58
N GLN A 431 -18.20 5.71 12.50
CA GLN A 431 -16.77 5.94 12.19
C GLN A 431 -15.90 4.69 12.39
N CYS A 432 -16.26 3.85 13.35
CA CYS A 432 -15.54 2.63 13.70
C CYS A 432 -16.48 1.62 14.36
N LEU A 433 -16.02 0.37 14.46
CA LEU A 433 -16.77 -0.71 15.10
C LEU A 433 -16.27 -0.96 16.53
N VAL A 434 -17.20 -0.99 17.48
CA VAL A 434 -16.92 -1.25 18.92
C VAL A 434 -17.03 -2.74 19.28
N GLY A 435 -17.67 -3.54 18.43
CA GLY A 435 -17.84 -4.97 18.62
C GLY A 435 -16.90 -5.83 17.77
N GLU A 436 -16.84 -7.11 18.12
CA GLU A 436 -16.07 -8.12 17.39
C GLU A 436 -16.63 -8.33 15.97
N VAL A 437 -15.79 -8.09 14.96
CA VAL A 437 -16.12 -8.28 13.54
C VAL A 437 -15.23 -9.34 12.89
N ASP A 438 -15.80 -10.12 11.96
CA ASP A 438 -15.05 -11.04 11.10
C ASP A 438 -14.74 -10.37 9.75
N THR A 439 -13.61 -9.68 9.68
CA THR A 439 -13.22 -8.89 8.49
C THR A 439 -13.04 -9.74 7.23
N ALA A 440 -12.85 -11.05 7.36
CA ALA A 440 -12.72 -11.96 6.23
C ALA A 440 -14.05 -12.26 5.52
N LYS A 441 -15.20 -11.94 6.14
CA LYS A 441 -16.55 -12.15 5.58
C LYS A 441 -17.17 -10.89 4.97
N LEU A 442 -16.51 -9.74 5.09
CA LEU A 442 -17.12 -8.48 4.68
C LEU A 442 -17.24 -8.40 3.14
N PRO A 443 -18.42 -8.01 2.61
CA PRO A 443 -18.63 -7.93 1.18
C PRO A 443 -17.80 -6.77 0.61
N ARG A 444 -17.23 -6.98 -0.58
CA ARG A 444 -16.62 -5.93 -1.39
C ARG A 444 -17.28 -5.92 -2.77
N VAL A 445 -17.59 -4.74 -3.28
CA VAL A 445 -18.09 -4.60 -4.64
C VAL A 445 -16.91 -4.53 -5.60
N ALA A 446 -16.88 -5.44 -6.57
CA ALA A 446 -15.85 -5.42 -7.61
C ALA A 446 -16.08 -4.24 -8.57
N PRO A 447 -15.00 -3.55 -8.99
CA PRO A 447 -15.07 -2.56 -10.06
C PRO A 447 -15.62 -3.15 -11.37
N LEU A 448 -16.15 -2.27 -12.22
CA LEU A 448 -16.51 -2.63 -13.57
C LEU A 448 -15.25 -2.84 -14.44
N SER A 449 -15.24 -3.91 -15.25
CA SER A 449 -14.20 -4.19 -16.23
C SER A 449 -14.80 -4.25 -17.63
N GLY A 450 -14.18 -3.58 -18.61
CA GLY A 450 -14.75 -3.45 -19.95
C GLY A 450 -13.85 -3.93 -21.09
N ASP A 451 -14.44 -3.90 -22.28
CA ASP A 451 -13.84 -4.32 -23.56
C ASP A 451 -12.88 -3.28 -24.17
N THR A 452 -12.78 -2.10 -23.56
CA THR A 452 -11.96 -0.99 -23.99
C THR A 452 -10.87 -0.72 -22.96
N GLN A 453 -9.60 -0.78 -23.38
CA GLN A 453 -8.47 -0.48 -22.50
C GLN A 453 -8.50 1.00 -22.10
N GLY A 454 -8.70 1.29 -20.81
CA GLY A 454 -8.51 2.63 -20.24
C GLY A 454 -9.75 3.54 -20.15
N ILE A 455 -10.85 3.27 -20.86
CA ILE A 455 -11.99 4.22 -21.02
C ILE A 455 -12.73 4.57 -19.70
N ARG A 456 -12.48 3.90 -18.58
CA ARG A 456 -12.95 4.31 -17.24
C ARG A 456 -11.87 4.10 -16.16
N ALA A 457 -10.60 4.03 -16.56
CA ALA A 457 -9.50 3.70 -15.67
C ALA A 457 -9.01 4.90 -14.84
N ASP A 458 -9.24 6.13 -15.31
CA ASP A 458 -8.89 7.36 -14.59
C ASP A 458 -10.09 8.32 -14.57
N LEU A 459 -10.77 8.35 -13.42
CA LEU A 459 -11.90 9.24 -13.13
C LEU A 459 -11.41 10.24 -12.06
N ARG A 460 -10.49 11.14 -12.46
CA ARG A 460 -9.95 12.24 -11.64
C ARG A 460 -10.44 13.61 -12.13
N PRO A 461 -11.73 13.93 -11.91
CA PRO A 461 -12.25 15.26 -12.13
C PRO A 461 -11.68 16.27 -11.12
N PRO A 462 -11.86 17.57 -11.37
CA PRO A 462 -11.54 18.65 -10.44
C PRO A 462 -12.26 18.48 -9.10
N ALA A 463 -11.53 18.74 -8.01
CA ALA A 463 -12.06 18.79 -6.66
C ALA A 463 -12.92 20.06 -6.48
N GLY A 464 -14.16 20.00 -6.98
CA GLY A 464 -15.12 21.10 -6.87
C GLY A 464 -15.40 21.83 -8.18
N GLY A 465 -16.36 22.76 -8.12
CA GLY A 465 -16.72 23.62 -9.25
C GLY A 465 -17.64 22.96 -10.28
N VAL A 466 -18.08 21.73 -10.03
CA VAL A 466 -19.15 21.11 -10.81
C VAL A 466 -20.48 21.73 -10.41
N GLU A 467 -21.28 22.08 -11.42
CA GLU A 467 -22.60 22.68 -11.26
C GLU A 467 -23.68 21.79 -11.87
N ASN A 468 -24.86 21.79 -11.26
CA ASN A 468 -26.07 21.13 -11.75
C ASN A 468 -25.91 19.61 -11.98
N LEU A 469 -25.10 18.93 -11.16
CA LEU A 469 -24.98 17.48 -11.25
C LEU A 469 -26.33 16.83 -10.92
N THR A 470 -26.81 16.00 -11.84
CA THR A 470 -28.07 15.26 -11.73
C THR A 470 -27.89 13.83 -12.22
N HIS A 471 -28.64 12.89 -11.65
CA HIS A 471 -28.76 11.53 -12.15
C HIS A 471 -30.22 11.20 -12.46
N THR A 472 -30.46 10.53 -13.58
CA THR A 472 -31.81 10.18 -14.03
C THR A 472 -31.88 8.74 -14.51
N VAL A 473 -33.02 8.11 -14.26
CA VAL A 473 -33.35 6.77 -14.76
C VAL A 473 -34.52 6.87 -15.73
N SER A 474 -34.32 6.39 -16.96
CA SER A 474 -35.33 6.34 -18.00
C SER A 474 -36.17 5.08 -17.91
N LYS A 475 -37.37 5.08 -18.52
CA LYS A 475 -38.31 3.94 -18.50
C LYS A 475 -37.78 2.67 -19.15
N ASP A 476 -36.80 2.80 -20.05
CA ASP A 476 -36.10 1.71 -20.71
C ASP A 476 -34.93 1.13 -19.90
N GLY A 477 -34.69 1.67 -18.69
CA GLY A 477 -33.60 1.26 -17.81
C GLY A 477 -32.27 1.96 -18.11
N SER A 478 -32.22 2.88 -19.08
CA SER A 478 -31.05 3.72 -19.31
C SER A 478 -30.89 4.72 -18.17
N ARG A 479 -29.65 4.91 -17.71
CA ARG A 479 -29.30 5.80 -16.61
C ARG A 479 -28.34 6.86 -17.12
N THR A 480 -28.51 8.11 -16.68
CA THR A 480 -27.65 9.20 -17.12
C THR A 480 -27.31 10.12 -15.96
N MET A 481 -26.01 10.29 -15.71
CA MET A 481 -25.46 11.38 -14.92
C MET A 481 -25.09 12.55 -15.84
N ARG A 482 -25.47 13.79 -15.49
CA ARG A 482 -25.14 15.02 -16.25
C ARG A 482 -24.64 16.09 -15.31
N TYR A 483 -23.70 16.90 -15.75
CA TYR A 483 -23.21 18.05 -15.01
C TYR A 483 -22.50 19.04 -15.92
N SER A 484 -22.30 20.25 -15.40
CA SER A 484 -21.55 21.32 -16.08
C SER A 484 -20.30 21.69 -15.30
N TYR A 485 -19.22 22.01 -16.01
CA TYR A 485 -17.97 22.48 -15.42
C TYR A 485 -17.31 23.49 -16.36
N GLN A 486 -16.98 24.68 -15.83
CA GLN A 486 -16.37 25.78 -16.59
C GLN A 486 -17.16 26.17 -17.87
N GLY A 487 -18.49 26.06 -17.84
CA GLY A 487 -19.37 26.40 -18.96
C GLY A 487 -19.52 25.29 -20.02
N GLU A 488 -18.88 24.14 -19.82
CA GLU A 488 -19.00 22.96 -20.68
C GLU A 488 -19.88 21.88 -20.04
N GLU A 489 -20.63 21.15 -20.86
CA GLU A 489 -21.53 20.07 -20.42
C GLU A 489 -20.85 18.70 -20.55
N TYR A 490 -21.04 17.88 -19.52
CA TYR A 490 -20.50 16.54 -19.36
C TYR A 490 -21.62 15.55 -19.01
N PHE A 491 -21.42 14.28 -19.34
CA PHE A 491 -22.41 13.23 -19.06
C PHE A 491 -21.80 11.83 -19.04
N THR A 492 -22.45 10.93 -18.33
CA THR A 492 -22.23 9.49 -18.43
C THR A 492 -23.59 8.81 -18.54
N THR A 493 -23.88 8.22 -19.70
CA THR A 493 -25.07 7.41 -19.95
C THR A 493 -24.68 5.94 -20.00
N TYR A 494 -25.43 5.08 -19.30
CA TYR A 494 -25.19 3.65 -19.25
C TYR A 494 -26.50 2.88 -19.23
N THR A 495 -26.56 1.81 -20.01
CA THR A 495 -27.79 1.03 -20.25
C THR A 495 -27.48 -0.46 -20.10
N PRO A 496 -28.37 -1.28 -19.51
CA PRO A 496 -28.16 -2.72 -19.44
C PRO A 496 -27.79 -3.32 -20.80
N SER A 497 -26.68 -4.04 -20.85
CA SER A 497 -26.13 -4.61 -22.08
C SER A 497 -26.69 -6.00 -22.34
N LYS A 498 -26.72 -6.40 -23.62
CA LYS A 498 -27.05 -7.78 -24.01
C LYS A 498 -25.91 -8.76 -23.74
N GLN A 499 -24.72 -8.28 -23.37
CA GLN A 499 -23.56 -9.12 -23.09
C GLN A 499 -23.67 -9.90 -21.76
N GLY A 500 -24.56 -9.49 -20.85
CA GLY A 500 -24.86 -10.21 -19.62
C GLY A 500 -25.58 -9.35 -18.58
N ASP A 501 -26.17 -10.00 -17.57
CA ASP A 501 -27.01 -9.35 -16.55
C ASP A 501 -26.24 -8.39 -15.63
N SER A 502 -24.90 -8.44 -15.65
CA SER A 502 -24.00 -7.54 -14.93
C SER A 502 -23.20 -6.62 -15.86
N CYS A 503 -23.61 -6.49 -17.12
CA CYS A 503 -22.96 -5.68 -18.13
C CYS A 503 -23.80 -4.47 -18.52
N TYR A 504 -23.13 -3.36 -18.82
CA TYR A 504 -23.76 -2.11 -19.24
C TYR A 504 -23.00 -1.50 -20.41
N ASP A 505 -23.75 -0.99 -21.39
CA ASP A 505 -23.21 -0.24 -22.52
C ASP A 505 -23.16 1.24 -22.13
N PHE A 506 -21.97 1.81 -22.16
CA PHE A 506 -21.66 3.18 -21.77
C PHE A 506 -21.50 4.09 -22.98
N LYS A 507 -21.92 5.33 -22.79
CA LYS A 507 -21.57 6.50 -23.60
C LYS A 507 -21.30 7.67 -22.67
N GLN A 508 -20.09 8.20 -22.66
CA GLN A 508 -19.70 9.22 -21.69
C GLN A 508 -18.84 10.32 -22.33
N LYS A 509 -18.91 11.49 -21.72
CA LYS A 509 -18.08 12.66 -21.93
C LYS A 509 -17.77 13.21 -20.56
N THR A 510 -16.55 12.99 -20.07
CA THR A 510 -16.15 13.34 -18.70
C THR A 510 -15.05 14.40 -18.70
N ILE A 511 -14.77 15.01 -17.56
CA ILE A 511 -13.64 15.94 -17.40
C ILE A 511 -12.35 15.13 -17.47
N SER A 512 -12.31 13.97 -16.81
CA SER A 512 -11.09 13.14 -16.72
C SER A 512 -10.61 12.62 -18.08
N ASN A 513 -11.52 12.43 -19.05
CA ASN A 513 -11.14 12.02 -20.41
C ASN A 513 -10.90 13.21 -21.37
N GLY A 514 -10.78 14.43 -20.83
CA GLY A 514 -10.58 15.65 -21.59
C GLY A 514 -11.79 16.08 -22.42
N GLY A 515 -13.01 15.70 -22.01
CA GLY A 515 -14.26 16.07 -22.68
C GLY A 515 -14.51 15.35 -24.00
N LYS A 516 -13.86 14.20 -24.22
CA LYS A 516 -14.08 13.36 -25.41
C LYS A 516 -15.29 12.45 -25.22
N VAL A 517 -16.03 12.20 -26.29
CA VAL A 517 -17.15 11.24 -26.26
C VAL A 517 -16.59 9.85 -26.50
N GLU A 518 -16.82 8.95 -25.56
CA GLU A 518 -16.36 7.56 -25.59
C GLU A 518 -17.53 6.60 -25.36
N GLU A 519 -17.41 5.40 -25.92
CA GLU A 519 -18.40 4.31 -25.80
C GLU A 519 -17.68 3.00 -25.49
N GLY A 520 -18.31 2.11 -24.72
CA GLY A 520 -17.76 0.81 -24.38
C GLY A 520 -18.72 -0.04 -23.55
N THR A 521 -18.51 -1.35 -23.49
CA THR A 521 -19.30 -2.23 -22.62
C THR A 521 -18.48 -2.62 -21.40
N PHE A 522 -19.03 -2.39 -20.22
CA PHE A 522 -18.39 -2.69 -18.94
C PHE A 522 -19.24 -3.65 -18.12
N CYS A 523 -18.61 -4.67 -17.56
CA CYS A 523 -19.25 -5.74 -16.82
C CYS A 523 -18.67 -5.87 -15.42
N ARG A 524 -19.52 -6.24 -14.46
CA ARG A 524 -19.08 -6.69 -13.13
C ARG A 524 -18.93 -8.22 -13.15
N ASN A 525 -17.81 -8.74 -12.66
CA ASN A 525 -17.56 -10.18 -12.48
C ASN A 525 -17.58 -11.06 -13.76
N SER A 526 -17.11 -10.57 -14.91
CA SER A 526 -17.15 -11.28 -16.21
C SER A 526 -16.37 -12.62 -16.27
N ASP A 527 -15.52 -12.93 -15.30
CA ASP A 527 -14.84 -14.23 -15.21
C ASP A 527 -15.75 -15.40 -14.76
N GLN A 528 -16.96 -15.12 -14.28
CA GLN A 528 -17.93 -16.16 -13.92
C GLN A 528 -18.86 -16.59 -15.08
N ALA A 529 -18.84 -15.90 -16.21
CA ALA A 529 -19.71 -16.16 -17.36
C ALA A 529 -19.17 -17.21 -18.37
N LYS A 530 -18.10 -17.95 -18.05
CA LYS A 530 -17.65 -19.13 -18.83
C LYS A 530 -18.20 -20.47 -18.34
N ALA A 531 -19.20 -20.46 -17.48
CA ALA A 531 -20.00 -21.65 -17.19
C ALA A 531 -21.24 -21.67 -18.10
N GLU A 532 -21.07 -22.14 -19.34
CA GLU A 532 -22.23 -22.48 -20.17
C GLU A 532 -22.98 -23.71 -19.60
N PRO A 533 -24.29 -23.82 -19.87
CA PRO A 533 -25.25 -24.48 -18.98
C PRO A 533 -25.29 -26.00 -19.15
N ALA A 534 -25.79 -26.64 -18.08
CA ALA A 534 -26.07 -28.06 -18.02
C ALA A 534 -26.81 -28.59 -19.26
N LYS A 535 -26.22 -29.60 -19.92
CA LYS A 535 -26.95 -30.55 -20.77
C LYS A 535 -26.73 -31.98 -20.28
N ASN A 536 -27.88 -32.66 -20.22
CA ASN A 536 -28.17 -33.98 -19.71
C ASN A 536 -27.25 -35.14 -20.13
N LEU A 537 -27.15 -36.08 -19.18
CA LEU A 537 -26.91 -37.53 -19.28
C LEU A 537 -27.08 -38.18 -20.67
N ALA A 538 -26.06 -38.92 -21.12
CA ALA A 538 -26.16 -40.31 -21.61
C ALA A 538 -24.77 -40.95 -21.84
N THR A 539 -24.51 -42.00 -21.04
CA THR A 539 -23.83 -43.29 -21.29
C THR A 539 -22.83 -43.55 -22.45
N GLU A 540 -21.79 -44.30 -22.05
CA GLU A 540 -21.11 -45.44 -22.74
C GLU A 540 -19.79 -45.24 -23.52
N GLN A 541 -18.71 -45.66 -22.83
CA GLN A 541 -17.72 -46.70 -23.17
C GLN A 541 -16.96 -46.78 -24.52
N GLU A 542 -15.63 -46.86 -24.34
CA GLU A 542 -14.61 -47.69 -25.01
C GLU A 542 -13.90 -47.24 -26.31
N GLY A 543 -12.56 -47.21 -26.24
CA GLY A 543 -11.68 -47.72 -27.31
C GLY A 543 -10.58 -46.79 -27.91
N ARG A 544 -9.33 -46.94 -27.40
CA ARG A 544 -7.96 -46.80 -28.00
C ARG A 544 -7.75 -46.28 -29.46
N PRO A 545 -6.50 -45.90 -29.89
CA PRO A 545 -5.25 -45.60 -29.17
C PRO A 545 -4.56 -44.27 -29.60
N LYS A 546 -3.49 -43.92 -28.86
CA LYS A 546 -2.58 -42.80 -29.03
C LYS A 546 -1.89 -42.77 -30.42
N SER A 547 -1.93 -41.62 -31.08
CA SER A 547 -0.95 -41.18 -32.08
C SER A 547 -0.28 -39.89 -31.61
N GLU A 548 1.03 -39.80 -31.81
CA GLU A 548 1.92 -38.72 -31.36
C GLU A 548 1.54 -37.34 -31.94
N PRO A 549 1.66 -36.23 -31.18
CA PRO A 549 1.77 -34.92 -31.78
C PRO A 549 3.24 -34.57 -32.02
N LYS A 550 3.52 -34.30 -33.30
CA LYS A 550 4.75 -33.65 -33.76
C LYS A 550 4.95 -32.32 -33.03
N ARG A 551 6.17 -32.13 -32.57
CA ARG A 551 6.76 -30.90 -32.03
C ARG A 551 6.50 -29.73 -33.00
N LYS A 552 5.66 -28.78 -32.62
CA LYS A 552 5.68 -27.41 -33.16
C LYS A 552 6.16 -26.48 -32.06
N GLN A 553 7.36 -25.93 -32.26
CA GLN A 553 7.85 -24.79 -31.52
C GLN A 553 6.91 -23.61 -31.82
N ASN A 554 6.27 -23.05 -30.80
CA ASN A 554 5.79 -21.68 -30.86
C ASN A 554 6.63 -20.89 -29.85
N VAL A 555 7.59 -20.15 -30.41
CA VAL A 555 8.23 -18.99 -29.79
C VAL A 555 7.11 -17.99 -29.52
N LEU A 556 6.87 -17.65 -28.25
CA LEU A 556 6.04 -16.50 -27.90
C LEU A 556 6.96 -15.28 -27.94
N THR A 557 6.98 -14.64 -29.10
CA THR A 557 7.40 -13.25 -29.24
C THR A 557 6.37 -12.38 -28.51
N PRO A 558 6.77 -11.34 -27.75
CA PRO A 558 5.82 -10.37 -27.21
C PRO A 558 5.09 -9.68 -28.36
N LEU A 559 3.78 -9.47 -28.20
CA LEU A 559 2.96 -8.67 -29.11
C LEU A 559 3.40 -7.21 -29.00
N VAL A 560 4.31 -6.80 -29.89
CA VAL A 560 4.46 -5.40 -30.29
C VAL A 560 3.19 -5.01 -31.02
N THR A 561 2.41 -4.09 -30.46
CA THR A 561 1.33 -3.43 -31.19
C THR A 561 1.97 -2.52 -32.23
N VAL A 562 2.33 -3.09 -33.38
CA VAL A 562 2.63 -2.31 -34.59
C VAL A 562 1.31 -1.68 -35.01
N ASN A 563 1.09 -0.41 -34.67
CA ASN A 563 0.28 0.58 -35.39
C ASN A 563 0.09 1.86 -34.55
N ALA A 564 1.19 2.56 -34.25
CA ALA A 564 1.12 3.93 -33.75
C ALA A 564 1.88 4.87 -34.71
N THR A 565 1.52 4.87 -36.00
CA THR A 565 1.95 5.98 -36.87
C THR A 565 1.16 7.20 -36.47
N ASN A 566 1.79 8.14 -35.76
CA ASN A 566 1.23 9.46 -35.52
C ASN A 566 1.02 10.14 -36.89
N PRO A 567 -0.23 10.46 -37.30
CA PRO A 567 -0.50 11.02 -38.62
C PRO A 567 0.07 12.43 -38.84
N ASN A 568 0.59 13.08 -37.79
CA ASN A 568 1.20 14.40 -37.85
C ASN A 568 2.73 14.38 -37.99
N ILE A 569 3.35 13.19 -37.94
CA ILE A 569 4.80 12.99 -38.08
C ILE A 569 4.99 12.03 -39.26
N SER A 570 5.62 12.52 -40.33
CA SER A 570 5.78 11.74 -41.56
C SER A 570 7.10 12.10 -42.24
N GLY A 571 7.88 11.08 -42.59
CA GLY A 571 9.08 11.20 -43.39
C GLY A 571 9.39 9.89 -44.12
N GLU A 572 10.50 9.88 -44.84
CA GLU A 572 10.94 8.74 -45.65
C GLU A 572 11.56 7.61 -44.82
N HIS A 573 12.08 7.92 -43.63
CA HIS A 573 12.73 6.96 -42.73
C HIS A 573 11.81 6.51 -41.59
N HIS A 574 11.97 5.27 -41.12
CA HIS A 574 11.19 4.67 -40.04
C HIS A 574 12.05 4.42 -38.81
N PHE A 575 11.58 4.88 -37.65
CA PHE A 575 12.30 4.81 -36.39
C PHE A 575 11.50 4.07 -35.33
N LYS A 576 12.21 3.40 -34.42
CA LYS A 576 11.68 2.81 -33.19
C LYS A 576 12.33 3.52 -32.01
N LEU A 577 11.53 4.13 -31.15
CA LEU A 577 11.96 4.66 -29.86
C LEU A 577 11.59 3.66 -28.76
N GLU A 578 12.54 3.35 -27.89
CA GLU A 578 12.34 2.53 -26.68
C GLU A 578 12.82 3.34 -25.46
N ALA A 579 12.02 3.42 -24.41
CA ALA A 579 12.30 4.26 -23.25
C ALA A 579 11.89 3.60 -21.92
N TRP A 580 12.56 4.00 -20.85
CA TRP A 580 12.19 3.74 -19.46
C TRP A 580 12.38 5.02 -18.64
N ALA A 581 11.41 5.33 -17.79
CA ALA A 581 11.46 6.45 -16.86
C ALA A 581 11.20 5.95 -15.43
N ASP A 582 11.86 6.56 -14.46
CA ASP A 582 11.42 6.52 -13.07
C ASP A 582 10.20 7.43 -12.96
N ASN A 583 9.03 6.81 -12.95
CA ASN A 583 7.68 7.36 -13.02
C ASN A 583 7.10 7.79 -14.36
N TRP A 584 7.63 8.83 -15.04
CA TRP A 584 6.94 9.37 -16.23
C TRP A 584 7.82 10.15 -17.20
N PHE A 585 7.49 10.05 -18.49
CA PHE A 585 8.01 10.93 -19.53
C PHE A 585 7.00 11.21 -20.65
N ALA A 586 7.27 12.24 -21.44
CA ALA A 586 6.66 12.45 -22.75
C ALA A 586 7.72 12.88 -23.76
N ALA A 587 7.70 12.27 -24.94
CA ALA A 587 8.61 12.56 -26.05
C ALA A 587 7.88 13.24 -27.21
N TYR A 588 8.56 14.16 -27.88
CA TYR A 588 8.05 14.96 -29.00
C TYR A 588 9.06 15.01 -30.13
N VAL A 589 8.58 14.96 -31.37
CA VAL A 589 9.38 15.32 -32.55
C VAL A 589 8.99 16.73 -32.95
N GLY A 590 9.91 17.68 -32.75
CA GLY A 590 9.57 19.10 -32.78
C GLY A 590 8.43 19.42 -31.81
N GLU A 591 7.34 19.98 -32.33
CA GLU A 591 6.14 20.34 -31.56
C GLU A 591 5.09 19.20 -31.47
N ASN A 592 5.31 18.08 -32.17
CA ASN A 592 4.34 16.98 -32.24
C ASN A 592 4.61 15.94 -31.16
N LEU A 593 3.61 15.63 -30.32
CA LEU A 593 3.70 14.56 -29.32
C LEU A 593 3.91 13.21 -30.00
N LEU A 594 5.01 12.53 -29.68
CA LEU A 594 5.35 11.22 -30.23
C LEU A 594 4.77 10.09 -29.35
N ILE A 595 5.10 10.11 -28.05
CA ILE A 595 4.63 9.14 -27.06
C ILE A 595 4.59 9.83 -25.69
N GLU A 596 3.62 9.45 -24.87
CA GLU A 596 3.54 9.75 -23.45
C GLU A 596 3.50 8.42 -22.71
N ASP A 597 4.14 8.36 -21.55
CA ASP A 597 4.13 7.17 -20.70
C ASP A 597 2.70 6.67 -20.45
N SER A 598 2.47 5.36 -20.62
CA SER A 598 1.12 4.78 -20.51
C SER A 598 0.59 4.74 -19.08
N VAL A 599 1.46 4.95 -18.08
CA VAL A 599 1.13 5.02 -16.66
C VAL A 599 1.26 6.46 -16.18
N SER A 600 0.23 6.97 -15.50
CA SER A 600 0.21 8.36 -15.02
C SER A 600 1.33 8.64 -14.01
N ILE A 601 1.97 9.81 -14.10
CA ILE A 601 2.94 10.33 -13.11
C ILE A 601 2.40 10.31 -11.67
N THR A 602 1.09 10.32 -11.49
CA THR A 602 0.47 10.27 -10.15
C THR A 602 0.31 8.85 -9.58
N THR A 603 0.80 7.85 -10.30
CA THR A 603 0.86 6.45 -9.82
C THR A 603 2.13 6.29 -9.01
N GLU A 604 1.99 5.98 -7.73
CA GLU A 604 3.13 5.58 -6.90
C GLU A 604 3.76 4.33 -7.51
N ARG A 605 5.05 4.39 -7.85
CA ARG A 605 5.84 3.29 -8.45
C ARG A 605 5.41 2.90 -9.87
N SER A 606 5.42 3.88 -10.78
CA SER A 606 5.22 3.66 -12.22
C SER A 606 6.54 3.22 -12.87
N PHE A 607 6.64 1.94 -13.22
CA PHE A 607 7.87 1.34 -13.76
C PHE A 607 7.52 0.42 -14.96
N ASN A 608 7.55 0.98 -16.15
CA ASN A 608 7.22 0.31 -17.41
C ASN A 608 8.21 0.68 -18.52
N ALA A 609 8.34 -0.21 -19.51
CA ALA A 609 9.06 0.07 -20.74
C ALA A 609 8.08 0.53 -21.82
N GLU A 610 8.41 1.63 -22.48
CA GLU A 610 7.63 2.17 -23.58
C GLU A 610 8.31 1.93 -24.92
N ARG A 611 7.48 1.68 -25.96
CA ARG A 611 7.96 1.49 -27.34
C ARG A 611 7.01 2.15 -28.34
N VAL A 612 7.56 2.92 -29.27
CA VAL A 612 6.79 3.54 -30.36
C VAL A 612 7.56 3.46 -31.67
N ILE A 613 6.83 3.33 -32.79
CA ILE A 613 7.38 3.42 -34.15
C ILE A 613 6.85 4.68 -34.80
N PHE A 614 7.71 5.48 -35.41
CA PHE A 614 7.35 6.72 -36.13
C PHE A 614 8.15 6.87 -37.42
N SER A 615 7.71 7.78 -38.30
CA SER A 615 8.39 8.08 -39.55
C SER A 615 8.75 9.54 -39.62
N GLU A 616 10.00 9.88 -39.91
CA GLU A 616 10.50 11.26 -39.96
C GLU A 616 11.70 11.36 -40.91
N ASP A 617 12.06 12.57 -41.34
CA ASP A 617 13.29 12.81 -42.08
C ASP A 617 14.41 13.33 -41.16
N TYR A 618 15.66 13.01 -41.48
CA TYR A 618 16.79 13.62 -40.78
C TYR A 618 16.95 15.11 -41.16
N PRO A 619 17.43 15.97 -40.24
CA PRO A 619 17.70 15.69 -38.84
C PRO A 619 16.43 15.66 -37.99
N ILE A 620 16.39 14.77 -36.98
CA ILE A 620 15.25 14.63 -36.07
C ILE A 620 15.50 15.47 -34.81
N GLN A 621 14.65 16.46 -34.56
CA GLN A 621 14.66 17.16 -33.27
C GLN A 621 13.78 16.40 -32.28
N LEU A 622 14.40 15.76 -31.29
CA LEU A 622 13.71 15.04 -30.24
C LEU A 622 13.71 15.87 -28.95
N ASN A 623 12.52 16.07 -28.38
CA ASN A 623 12.33 16.84 -27.15
C ASN A 623 11.63 15.96 -26.11
N LEU A 624 12.06 16.03 -24.85
CA LEU A 624 11.57 15.22 -23.75
C LEU A 624 11.09 16.10 -22.60
N ILE A 625 9.98 15.71 -21.98
CA ILE A 625 9.61 16.13 -20.63
C ILE A 625 9.73 14.90 -19.75
N ILE A 626 10.49 15.00 -18.67
CA ILE A 626 10.78 13.86 -17.79
C ILE A 626 10.46 14.29 -16.35
N LYS A 627 9.74 13.44 -15.62
CA LYS A 627 9.24 13.73 -14.27
C LYS A 627 9.41 12.54 -13.34
N ASP A 628 9.94 12.84 -12.17
CA ASP A 628 9.92 11.96 -11.01
C ASP A 628 8.71 12.30 -10.14
N PHE A 629 8.20 11.32 -9.41
CA PHE A 629 7.00 11.50 -8.60
C PHE A 629 7.28 12.41 -7.38
N LYS A 630 6.30 13.25 -7.08
CA LYS A 630 6.24 14.04 -5.84
C LYS A 630 4.79 14.26 -5.47
N GLN A 631 4.48 14.20 -4.17
CA GLN A 631 3.12 14.39 -3.67
C GLN A 631 2.69 15.87 -3.71
N ASN A 632 3.64 16.79 -3.53
CA ASN A 632 3.48 18.22 -3.76
C ASN A 632 4.84 18.92 -4.01
N ASP A 633 4.85 20.24 -4.11
CA ASP A 633 6.06 21.03 -4.42
C ASP A 633 7.16 20.98 -3.35
N SER A 634 6.96 20.31 -2.20
CA SER A 634 8.06 20.01 -1.27
C SER A 634 9.10 19.05 -1.87
N GLY A 635 8.73 18.33 -2.94
CA GLY A 635 9.58 17.29 -3.56
C GLY A 635 9.58 15.98 -2.80
N LEU A 636 8.71 15.86 -1.79
CA LEU A 636 8.56 14.63 -1.02
C LEU A 636 7.43 13.77 -1.58
N GLU A 637 7.65 12.48 -1.48
CA GLU A 637 6.68 11.41 -1.61
C GLU A 637 6.20 10.99 -0.22
N TYR A 638 4.98 10.46 -0.13
CA TYR A 638 4.43 9.88 1.09
C TYR A 638 4.43 10.85 2.30
N ILE A 639 4.11 12.12 2.05
CA ILE A 639 4.14 13.19 3.07
C ILE A 639 3.28 12.82 4.28
N GLY A 640 3.87 12.87 5.46
CA GLY A 640 3.24 12.52 6.74
C GLY A 640 3.14 11.01 6.98
N ALA A 641 3.50 10.16 6.02
CA ALA A 641 3.62 8.73 6.22
C ALA A 641 5.00 8.38 6.80
N ARG A 642 5.14 7.17 7.34
CA ARG A 642 6.41 6.69 7.91
C ARG A 642 7.52 6.51 6.88
N ASN A 643 7.16 6.41 5.60
CA ASN A 643 8.06 6.30 4.46
C ASN A 643 8.12 7.60 3.65
N GLN A 644 7.87 8.75 4.29
CA GLN A 644 8.14 10.05 3.70
C GLN A 644 9.59 10.10 3.21
N GLN A 645 9.79 10.39 1.93
CA GLN A 645 11.11 10.38 1.29
C GLN A 645 11.13 11.35 0.10
N MET A 646 12.31 11.76 -0.33
CA MET A 646 12.53 12.30 -1.67
C MET A 646 12.54 11.15 -2.71
N GLY A 647 12.24 11.45 -3.96
CA GLY A 647 12.21 10.46 -5.04
C GLY A 647 13.60 9.98 -5.48
N ASP A 648 13.64 9.10 -6.48
CA ASP A 648 14.87 8.54 -7.09
C ASP A 648 14.83 8.60 -8.63
N GLY A 649 14.58 9.79 -9.18
CA GLY A 649 14.37 10.01 -10.62
C GLY A 649 15.45 9.44 -11.55
N GLY A 650 15.06 9.05 -12.77
CA GLY A 650 15.99 8.59 -13.80
C GLY A 650 15.31 8.33 -15.14
N PHE A 651 16.06 8.44 -16.24
CA PHE A 651 15.52 8.20 -17.58
C PHE A 651 16.55 7.60 -18.54
N ILE A 652 16.14 6.61 -19.33
CA ILE A 652 16.97 6.03 -20.39
C ILE A 652 16.12 5.81 -21.65
N MET A 653 16.71 6.08 -22.81
CA MET A 653 16.03 5.88 -24.09
C MET A 653 17.04 5.57 -25.20
N GLN A 654 16.59 4.82 -26.21
CA GLN A 654 17.28 4.66 -27.49
C GLN A 654 16.34 4.82 -28.68
N VAL A 655 16.88 5.25 -29.81
CA VAL A 655 16.19 5.34 -31.10
C VAL A 655 16.93 4.48 -32.12
N THR A 656 16.21 3.56 -32.74
CA THR A 656 16.71 2.68 -33.80
C THR A 656 16.10 3.09 -35.13
N ASP A 657 16.91 3.36 -36.14
CA ASP A 657 16.47 3.43 -37.53
C ASP A 657 16.16 2.00 -37.99
N ILE A 658 14.89 1.73 -38.28
CA ILE A 658 14.38 0.40 -38.63
C ILE A 658 14.78 0.03 -40.06
N ASP A 659 14.98 1.03 -40.94
CA ASP A 659 15.33 0.79 -42.33
C ASP A 659 16.78 0.31 -42.46
N THR A 660 17.68 0.79 -41.59
CA THR A 660 19.08 0.37 -41.51
C THR A 660 19.36 -0.65 -40.40
N ASN A 661 18.47 -0.75 -39.40
CA ASN A 661 18.63 -1.51 -38.17
C ASN A 661 19.84 -1.05 -37.32
N GLU A 662 20.13 0.25 -37.34
CA GLU A 662 21.18 0.88 -36.53
C GLU A 662 20.56 1.72 -35.40
N VAL A 663 21.19 1.71 -34.21
CA VAL A 663 20.83 2.64 -33.12
C VAL A 663 21.45 3.99 -33.45
N VAL A 664 20.60 4.98 -33.74
CA VAL A 664 21.01 6.30 -34.25
C VAL A 664 21.05 7.37 -33.16
N SER A 665 20.45 7.11 -32.00
CA SER A 665 20.54 7.96 -30.82
C SER A 665 20.31 7.16 -29.55
N VAL A 666 21.00 7.54 -28.48
CA VAL A 666 20.75 7.09 -27.11
C VAL A 666 20.68 8.29 -26.18
N THR A 667 20.17 8.12 -24.97
CA THR A 667 20.40 9.09 -23.89
C THR A 667 21.81 8.95 -23.35
N ASP A 668 22.51 10.08 -23.25
CA ASP A 668 23.86 10.22 -22.69
C ASP A 668 24.12 11.70 -22.34
N SER A 669 25.33 12.02 -21.91
CA SER A 669 25.76 13.39 -21.58
C SER A 669 25.80 14.37 -22.75
N SER A 670 25.48 13.95 -23.99
CA SER A 670 25.35 14.87 -25.13
C SER A 670 24.01 15.61 -25.15
N TRP A 671 22.99 15.09 -24.48
CA TRP A 671 21.67 15.70 -24.39
C TRP A 671 21.73 17.05 -23.65
N LYS A 672 20.95 18.02 -24.11
CA LYS A 672 20.78 19.31 -23.44
C LYS A 672 19.57 19.27 -22.54
N CYS A 673 19.72 19.58 -21.25
CA CYS A 673 18.63 19.52 -20.28
C CYS A 673 18.54 20.78 -19.41
N GLU A 674 17.31 21.16 -19.06
CA GLU A 674 17.00 22.25 -18.15
C GLU A 674 16.12 21.70 -17.01
N VAL A 675 16.52 21.98 -15.76
CA VAL A 675 15.73 21.63 -14.58
C VAL A 675 14.61 22.65 -14.40
N LEU A 676 13.36 22.17 -14.47
CA LEU A 676 12.18 23.00 -14.24
C LEU A 676 11.70 22.96 -12.79
N HIS A 677 11.95 21.85 -12.09
CA HIS A 677 11.56 21.71 -10.69
C HIS A 677 12.66 21.05 -9.86
N ARG A 678 13.07 21.73 -8.79
CA ARG A 678 13.95 21.18 -7.76
C ARG A 678 13.33 21.36 -6.38
N ALA A 679 13.11 20.26 -5.68
CA ALA A 679 12.61 20.26 -4.33
C ALA A 679 12.96 18.94 -3.62
N PRO A 680 13.20 18.98 -2.31
CA PRO A 680 13.41 20.18 -1.52
C PRO A 680 14.78 20.81 -1.82
N LEU A 681 14.91 22.13 -1.70
CA LEU A 681 16.23 22.80 -1.76
C LEU A 681 17.07 22.52 -0.52
N ASN A 682 16.45 22.04 0.55
CA ASN A 682 17.10 21.53 1.74
C ASN A 682 16.54 20.15 2.09
N LYS A 683 17.37 19.11 1.96
CA LYS A 683 17.00 17.71 2.20
C LYS A 683 16.46 17.43 3.62
N LEU A 684 16.71 18.33 4.59
CA LEU A 684 16.08 18.25 5.92
C LEU A 684 14.55 18.38 5.88
N CYS A 685 13.97 18.86 4.77
CA CYS A 685 12.52 18.82 4.56
C CYS A 685 11.94 17.41 4.73
N GLU A 686 12.66 16.37 4.28
CA GLU A 686 12.22 14.98 4.43
C GLU A 686 12.03 14.57 5.90
N GLN A 687 12.72 15.24 6.83
CA GLN A 687 12.64 14.96 8.26
C GLN A 687 11.61 15.81 8.99
N GLU A 688 11.00 16.79 8.31
CA GLU A 688 9.93 17.59 8.89
C GLU A 688 8.73 16.68 9.17
N SER A 689 8.22 16.71 10.40
CA SER A 689 7.04 15.93 10.79
C SER A 689 5.75 16.42 10.12
N ASN A 690 5.77 17.64 9.59
CA ASN A 690 4.68 18.23 8.82
C ASN A 690 5.29 19.15 7.74
N PRO A 691 5.87 18.57 6.67
CA PRO A 691 6.53 19.35 5.64
C PRO A 691 5.49 20.17 4.88
N VAL A 692 5.66 21.49 4.85
CA VAL A 692 4.81 22.41 4.10
C VAL A 692 5.63 22.98 2.95
N ALA A 693 5.21 22.72 1.71
CA ALA A 693 5.89 23.22 0.53
C ALA A 693 6.04 24.74 0.56
N GLY A 694 7.28 25.22 0.37
CA GLY A 694 7.61 26.65 0.41
C GLY A 694 7.94 27.22 1.80
N GLU A 695 7.80 26.43 2.87
CA GLU A 695 8.10 26.85 4.25
C GLU A 695 9.25 26.03 4.86
N GLY A 696 9.92 26.61 5.86
CA GLY A 696 10.98 25.92 6.62
C GLY A 696 12.09 25.36 5.71
N TYR A 697 12.40 24.07 5.87
CA TYR A 697 13.34 23.36 5.01
C TYR A 697 12.74 22.93 3.65
N CYS A 698 11.42 22.97 3.51
CA CYS A 698 10.67 22.49 2.34
C CYS A 698 10.50 23.51 1.22
N THR A 699 11.47 24.42 1.08
CA THR A 699 11.53 25.35 -0.05
C THR A 699 11.86 24.64 -1.34
N PHE A 700 11.40 25.18 -2.47
CA PHE A 700 11.60 24.59 -3.80
C PHE A 700 11.92 25.67 -4.84
N MET A 701 12.45 25.23 -5.97
CA MET A 701 12.58 26.01 -7.20
C MET A 701 11.60 25.44 -8.22
N SER A 702 10.76 26.30 -8.80
CA SER A 702 9.88 25.96 -9.91
C SER A 702 10.00 27.01 -11.02
N LYS A 703 10.12 26.54 -12.25
CA LYS A 703 10.28 27.34 -13.47
C LYS A 703 9.37 26.78 -14.56
N GLU A 704 8.68 27.66 -15.28
CA GLU A 704 7.93 27.27 -16.46
C GLU A 704 8.87 26.96 -17.64
N ALA A 705 8.53 25.93 -18.42
CA ALA A 705 9.23 25.64 -19.66
C ALA A 705 9.11 26.84 -20.63
N PRO A 706 10.17 27.23 -21.35
CA PRO A 706 10.09 28.35 -22.29
C PRO A 706 9.05 28.09 -23.39
N ASN A 707 8.07 28.95 -23.61
CA ASN A 707 6.91 28.67 -24.51
C ASN A 707 7.22 28.13 -25.91
N ASN A 708 8.42 28.35 -26.46
CA ASN A 708 8.85 27.89 -27.78
C ASN A 708 9.91 26.76 -27.73
N TRP A 709 10.16 26.17 -26.57
CA TRP A 709 11.21 25.17 -26.36
C TRP A 709 10.96 23.84 -27.08
N LEU A 710 9.82 23.62 -27.73
CA LEU A 710 9.59 22.43 -28.57
C LEU A 710 9.96 22.69 -30.04
N LYS A 711 10.17 23.94 -30.44
CA LYS A 711 10.46 24.27 -31.83
C LYS A 711 11.84 23.78 -32.25
N THR A 712 11.96 23.38 -33.50
CA THR A 712 13.22 22.89 -34.08
C THR A 712 14.32 23.96 -34.09
N ASP A 713 13.96 25.24 -34.12
CA ASP A 713 14.87 26.39 -34.15
C ASP A 713 15.15 27.03 -32.77
N PHE A 714 14.72 26.39 -31.67
CA PHE A 714 15.00 26.87 -30.32
C PHE A 714 16.50 26.77 -30.00
N ASP A 715 17.06 27.83 -29.41
CA ASP A 715 18.46 27.89 -28.97
C ASP A 715 18.60 27.36 -27.53
N ASP A 716 19.05 26.12 -27.41
CA ASP A 716 19.36 25.43 -26.15
C ASP A 716 20.84 25.52 -25.76
N SER A 717 21.63 26.39 -26.40
CA SER A 717 23.07 26.53 -26.09
C SER A 717 23.36 26.98 -24.65
N SER A 718 22.37 27.59 -24.00
CA SER A 718 22.41 27.98 -22.59
C SER A 718 22.08 26.85 -21.61
N TRP A 719 21.55 25.72 -22.09
CA TRP A 719 21.22 24.58 -21.24
C TRP A 719 22.46 23.74 -20.96
N ASP A 720 22.49 23.19 -19.75
CA ASP A 720 23.53 22.27 -19.35
C ASP A 720 23.39 20.94 -20.08
N ASN A 721 24.49 20.20 -20.15
CA ASN A 721 24.45 18.82 -20.61
C ASN A 721 23.78 17.94 -19.56
N ALA A 722 23.13 16.87 -20.00
CA ALA A 722 22.54 15.88 -19.11
C ALA A 722 23.60 15.23 -18.22
N THR A 723 23.24 14.92 -16.97
CA THR A 723 24.12 14.19 -16.05
C THR A 723 23.86 12.70 -16.19
N GLU A 724 24.91 11.94 -16.49
CA GLU A 724 24.85 10.48 -16.54
C GLU A 724 24.92 9.88 -15.14
N HIS A 725 24.03 8.93 -14.87
CA HIS A 725 23.96 8.19 -13.62
C HIS A 725 24.11 6.70 -13.89
N ASN A 726 24.82 6.01 -13.00
CA ASN A 726 24.95 4.57 -13.12
C ASN A 726 23.66 3.87 -12.67
N THR A 727 23.37 2.71 -13.24
CA THR A 727 22.19 1.90 -12.94
C THR A 727 22.04 1.52 -11.47
N ALA A 728 23.13 1.45 -10.69
CA ALA A 728 23.04 1.12 -9.27
C ALA A 728 22.56 2.31 -8.41
N SER A 729 22.91 3.54 -8.79
CA SER A 729 22.48 4.76 -8.11
C SER A 729 21.01 5.09 -8.34
N VAL A 730 20.51 4.85 -9.56
CA VAL A 730 19.09 5.03 -9.90
C VAL A 730 18.25 3.83 -9.44
N GLY A 731 18.84 2.63 -9.46
CA GLY A 731 18.14 1.39 -9.15
C GLY A 731 16.87 1.19 -9.99
N PRO A 732 16.94 1.15 -11.34
CA PRO A 732 15.77 0.96 -12.18
C PRO A 732 14.95 -0.27 -11.79
N LYS A 733 13.65 -0.09 -11.78
CA LYS A 733 12.69 -1.09 -11.30
C LYS A 733 12.09 -1.85 -12.50
N ASP A 734 10.83 -2.26 -12.42
CA ASP A 734 10.16 -3.03 -13.47
C ASP A 734 10.16 -2.28 -14.83
N GLY A 735 10.09 -3.00 -15.95
CA GLY A 735 10.17 -2.42 -17.30
C GLY A 735 11.59 -2.24 -17.85
N TYR A 736 12.57 -1.76 -17.06
CA TYR A 736 13.92 -1.45 -17.56
C TYR A 736 14.59 -2.62 -18.30
N ASN A 737 14.47 -3.84 -17.77
CA ASN A 737 15.07 -5.05 -18.33
C ASN A 737 14.27 -5.67 -19.49
N GLU A 738 13.13 -5.08 -19.88
CA GLU A 738 12.35 -5.53 -21.03
C GLU A 738 12.97 -5.04 -22.35
N ILE A 739 13.76 -3.96 -22.30
CA ILE A 739 14.48 -3.40 -23.44
C ILE A 739 15.93 -3.91 -23.40
N THR A 740 16.45 -4.32 -24.55
CA THR A 740 17.88 -4.60 -24.69
C THR A 740 18.58 -3.32 -25.09
N TRP A 741 19.15 -2.64 -24.10
CA TRP A 741 19.81 -1.36 -24.28
C TRP A 741 21.08 -1.48 -25.12
N ASP A 742 21.32 -0.51 -26.00
CA ASP A 742 22.61 -0.30 -26.62
C ASP A 742 23.69 -0.11 -25.55
N GLU A 743 24.92 -0.57 -25.80
CA GLU A 743 26.01 -0.48 -24.82
C GLU A 743 26.40 0.97 -24.49
N ASN A 744 26.05 1.92 -25.37
CA ASN A 744 26.31 3.33 -25.17
C ASN A 744 25.16 4.06 -24.45
N ALA A 745 23.99 3.44 -24.32
CA ALA A 745 22.85 4.08 -23.65
C ALA A 745 23.12 4.26 -22.15
N GLN A 746 23.03 5.51 -21.69
CA GLN A 746 23.20 5.88 -20.29
C GLN A 746 21.87 6.33 -19.70
N ILE A 747 21.70 6.08 -18.39
CA ILE A 747 20.62 6.72 -17.64
C ILE A 747 21.01 8.17 -17.39
N ILE A 748 20.12 9.09 -17.76
CA ILE A 748 20.31 10.53 -17.56
C ILE A 748 19.30 11.07 -16.56
N TRP A 749 19.73 12.11 -15.83
CA TRP A 749 18.86 12.92 -14.97
C TRP A 749 19.47 14.33 -14.80
N GLY A 750 18.94 15.10 -13.83
CA GLY A 750 19.64 16.26 -13.28
C GLY A 750 20.90 15.88 -12.50
N ASP A 751 21.58 16.88 -11.95
CA ASP A 751 22.78 16.72 -11.10
C ASP A 751 22.56 15.94 -9.80
N ASP A 752 21.31 15.85 -9.32
CA ASP A 752 20.92 15.20 -8.08
C ASP A 752 19.61 14.42 -8.30
N LEU A 753 19.67 13.10 -8.07
CA LEU A 753 18.58 12.15 -8.33
C LEU A 753 17.37 12.38 -7.41
N GLU A 754 17.59 12.94 -6.22
CA GLU A 754 16.57 13.04 -5.17
C GLU A 754 15.81 14.37 -5.24
N THR A 755 16.51 15.45 -5.57
CA THR A 755 15.95 16.80 -5.51
C THR A 755 15.45 17.31 -6.84
N VAL A 756 15.93 16.78 -7.96
CA VAL A 756 15.42 17.16 -9.28
C VAL A 756 14.19 16.33 -9.59
N ASN A 757 13.04 16.98 -9.73
CA ASN A 757 11.76 16.27 -9.92
C ASN A 757 11.19 16.44 -11.33
N THR A 758 11.64 17.45 -12.08
CA THR A 758 11.14 17.71 -13.43
C THR A 758 12.22 18.39 -14.26
N LEU A 759 12.51 17.81 -15.42
CA LEU A 759 13.44 18.35 -16.39
C LEU A 759 12.85 18.25 -17.80
N ILE A 760 13.32 19.14 -18.66
CA ILE A 760 13.10 19.06 -20.10
C ILE A 760 14.44 18.83 -20.78
N CYS A 761 14.47 17.96 -21.77
CA CYS A 761 15.70 17.63 -22.49
C CYS A 761 15.50 17.67 -24.00
N ARG A 762 16.58 17.92 -24.74
CA ARG A 762 16.58 18.03 -26.20
C ARG A 762 17.83 17.40 -26.80
N ALA A 763 17.68 16.81 -27.97
CA ALA A 763 18.77 16.37 -28.82
C ALA A 763 18.38 16.46 -30.29
N THR A 764 19.36 16.70 -31.15
CA THR A 764 19.22 16.63 -32.61
C THR A 764 19.91 15.36 -33.10
N ILE A 765 19.14 14.49 -33.76
CA ILE A 765 19.64 13.24 -34.34
C ILE A 765 19.96 13.52 -35.80
N GLU A 766 21.24 13.57 -36.11
CA GLU A 766 21.73 13.75 -37.48
C GLU A 766 21.73 12.43 -38.25
N GLN A 767 21.65 12.51 -39.58
CA GLN A 767 21.80 11.32 -40.41
C GLN A 767 23.21 10.73 -40.18
N PRO A 768 23.33 9.43 -39.87
CA PRO A 768 24.64 8.79 -39.77
C PRO A 768 25.43 9.02 -41.05
N GLU A 769 26.69 9.48 -40.94
CA GLU A 769 27.55 9.61 -42.11
C GLU A 769 27.67 8.25 -42.78
N SER A 770 27.28 8.16 -44.06
CA SER A 770 27.40 6.91 -44.81
C SER A 770 28.84 6.43 -44.73
N GLN A 771 29.08 5.27 -44.08
CA GLN A 771 30.39 4.63 -44.15
C GLN A 771 30.70 4.36 -45.62
N GLN A 772 31.68 5.11 -46.15
CA GLN A 772 32.18 4.98 -47.50
C GLN A 772 33.14 3.80 -47.63
#